data_AF-A0A0A2KX82-F1
#
_entry.id   AF-A0A0A2KX82-F1
#
_cell.length_a   1.000
_cell.length_b   1.000
_cell.length_c   1.000
_cell.angle_alpha   90.00
_cell.angle_beta   90.00
_cell.angle_gamma   90.00
#
_symmetry.space_group_name_H-M   'P 1'
#
loop_
_entity.id
_entity.type
_entity.pdbx_description
1 polymer ?
#
loop_
_entity_poly.entity_id
_entity_poly.type
_entity_poly.pdbx_seq_one_letter_code
_entity_poly.pdbx_strand_id
1 'polypeptide(L)'
;MASEQELSTSFIPALYKPAALLPIARHRKTLLYLVEKYPVTIVVGQTGSGKTTQLPQYLDQAGWCEDGKTIAVTQPRRVAATTVATRVAEEMRCKVGEEVGYSIRFEDLTSSATRIKFLTDGMLLREALVDPLLSRYSVIMVDEAHERSLSTDVLLGTLKKIRKKRPELRIVVSSATLQAEDFLRFFAGEEYQPEAEPADLGGSVGRIISLEGRMYPVDMLFLDSPAEDYIERAVKTVFDIHTQEPEGDILLFLTGREEIDTAIQLISERAATLHPKAPSLVSLPLYAGLTTEQQMYVFEQTPENTRKVIVSTNIAEASVTIDGIVYVIDSGFAKLRAYNPNTGIDTLTAVPISKASATQRAGRAGRTKPGKCFRLYTQQAYEQMPEATVPEIQRSNLAPVIMQLKALGIDNIVRFDFLTPPPAELIIRALELLSSLGAVDDYAKLTKPLGVRMAEIALDPMMAKVLLTAPSFNCLSEILTIAAMVNLQGTVWVQHAGDKRSTESHRRKFAVEEGDHLTYLNVYQAFVTKGKKDSKWCHDNLLNYRALLRAVSIRGQLKRYLERFGIQVDETLSSRHGAADLSNQPEQIRRCLTTGYFAHAAKMQPDGTFKTVSGGLTLHAHPTSLMFNRKADWVIFHEIMQTGEKTYIRDVTKIEKSYLLDITSILWRHHHDHDGHGHCHGEDHDHTNDITPAIQSLLYSQVNFDLITTLNETTPNSGASIVKKTWAERLNDKPELESDADEQLLMTIPFNGQVNVHSLLLYTAPTNSAPKTVKLFKNRDDLDFSTASELHPTQTIEVPQPVPGADVFELPLNRAHWNATTSVTLFFEDNWSDGEEDVTKVGYVGFKGQFMKLTREPINFLYEAAANPQDHVSIPGVSGVGGRIMPGQ
;
A
#
# COMPACT_ATOMS: atom_id res chain seq x y z
N MET A 1 -31.75 -31.34 -21.18
CA MET A 1 -30.90 -31.04 -22.35
C MET A 1 -30.66 -29.54 -22.45
N ALA A 2 -29.93 -28.99 -21.48
CA ALA A 2 -29.46 -27.61 -21.47
C ALA A 2 -28.12 -27.65 -20.71
N SER A 3 -27.17 -28.35 -21.33
CA SER A 3 -25.85 -28.67 -20.80
C SER A 3 -24.90 -28.68 -21.97
N GLU A 4 -24.68 -27.50 -22.56
CA GLU A 4 -23.67 -27.23 -23.61
C GLU A 4 -23.75 -25.74 -23.96
N GLN A 5 -23.30 -24.90 -23.04
CA GLN A 5 -22.71 -23.62 -23.40
C GLN A 5 -21.40 -23.57 -22.63
N GLU A 6 -20.44 -24.35 -23.13
CA GLU A 6 -19.03 -24.06 -22.92
C GLU A 6 -18.83 -22.56 -23.16
N LEU A 7 -18.01 -21.92 -22.31
CA LEU A 7 -17.42 -20.66 -22.70
C LEU A 7 -16.63 -20.92 -23.98
N SER A 8 -17.25 -20.69 -25.14
CA SER A 8 -16.49 -20.14 -26.23
C SER A 8 -16.03 -18.78 -25.74
N THR A 9 -14.85 -18.74 -25.12
CA THR A 9 -13.90 -17.71 -25.50
C THR A 9 -13.96 -17.68 -27.02
N SER A 10 -14.61 -16.67 -27.58
CA SER A 10 -14.81 -16.54 -29.01
C SER A 10 -13.43 -16.69 -29.64
N PHE A 11 -13.20 -17.85 -30.25
CA PHE A 11 -11.97 -18.16 -30.92
C PHE A 11 -11.86 -17.16 -32.06
N ILE A 12 -10.91 -16.23 -31.96
CA ILE A 12 -10.59 -15.28 -33.03
C ILE A 12 -9.33 -15.81 -33.72
N PRO A 13 -9.44 -16.53 -34.85
CA PRO A 13 -8.29 -17.05 -35.60
C PRO A 13 -7.24 -15.99 -35.92
N ALA A 14 -7.67 -14.73 -36.10
CA ALA A 14 -6.80 -13.60 -36.43
C ALA A 14 -5.75 -13.28 -35.36
N LEU A 15 -5.98 -13.63 -34.08
CA LEU A 15 -5.02 -13.41 -32.99
C LEU A 15 -3.95 -14.52 -32.90
N TYR A 16 -4.02 -15.56 -33.74
CA TYR A 16 -3.13 -16.72 -33.68
C TYR A 16 -1.88 -16.52 -34.54
N LYS A 17 -0.78 -16.01 -33.96
CA LYS A 17 0.54 -16.16 -34.57
C LYS A 17 1.10 -17.56 -34.23
N PRO A 18 1.47 -18.38 -35.24
CA PRO A 18 2.14 -19.66 -34.99
C PRO A 18 3.37 -19.49 -34.10
N ALA A 19 3.53 -20.38 -33.11
CA ALA A 19 4.64 -20.37 -32.15
C ALA A 19 6.03 -20.20 -32.80
N ALA A 20 6.24 -20.82 -33.97
CA ALA A 20 7.49 -20.75 -34.73
C ALA A 20 7.83 -19.35 -35.28
N LEU A 21 6.85 -18.45 -35.41
CA LEU A 21 7.03 -17.08 -35.90
C LEU A 21 7.26 -16.07 -34.78
N LEU A 22 7.12 -16.47 -33.52
CA LEU A 22 7.35 -15.60 -32.38
C LEU A 22 8.86 -15.33 -32.20
N PRO A 23 9.27 -14.10 -31.83
CA PRO A 23 10.68 -13.75 -31.63
C PRO A 23 11.44 -14.72 -30.72
N ILE A 24 10.80 -15.20 -29.64
CA ILE A 24 11.42 -16.13 -28.68
C ILE A 24 11.89 -17.46 -29.30
N ALA A 25 11.28 -17.91 -30.40
CA ALA A 25 11.59 -19.20 -31.02
C ALA A 25 13.05 -19.29 -31.47
N ARG A 26 13.64 -18.18 -31.93
CA ARG A 26 15.05 -18.10 -32.35
C ARG A 26 16.03 -18.28 -31.19
N HIS A 27 15.60 -17.93 -29.98
CA HIS A 27 16.41 -17.95 -28.77
C HIS A 27 16.20 -19.21 -27.93
N ARG A 28 15.40 -20.18 -28.38
CA ARG A 28 15.06 -21.40 -27.62
C ARG A 28 16.29 -22.10 -27.01
N LYS A 29 17.32 -22.39 -27.83
CA LYS A 29 18.52 -23.10 -27.35
C LYS A 29 19.29 -22.26 -26.33
N THR A 30 19.45 -20.96 -26.59
CA THR A 30 20.14 -20.03 -25.69
C THR A 30 19.40 -19.91 -24.37
N LEU A 31 18.06 -19.79 -24.38
CA LEU A 31 17.24 -19.72 -23.18
C LEU A 31 17.41 -20.97 -22.30
N LEU A 32 17.32 -22.17 -22.89
CA LEU A 32 17.51 -23.42 -22.17
C LEU A 32 18.91 -23.51 -21.56
N TYR A 33 19.95 -23.17 -22.31
CA TYR A 33 21.32 -23.12 -21.81
C TYR A 33 21.49 -22.16 -20.62
N LEU A 34 20.92 -20.96 -20.71
CA LEU A 34 21.02 -19.96 -19.64
C LEU A 34 20.29 -20.41 -18.37
N VAL A 35 19.08 -20.97 -18.50
CA VAL A 35 18.31 -21.48 -17.35
C VAL A 35 18.99 -22.68 -16.70
N GLU A 36 19.61 -23.55 -17.49
CA GLU A 36 20.36 -24.70 -16.97
C GLU A 36 21.62 -24.25 -16.20
N LYS A 37 22.39 -23.33 -16.79
CA LYS A 37 23.69 -22.90 -16.28
C LYS A 37 23.60 -21.91 -15.12
N TYR A 38 22.66 -20.96 -15.17
CA TYR A 38 22.57 -19.87 -14.20
C TYR A 38 21.31 -20.00 -13.32
N PRO A 39 21.44 -19.84 -11.98
CA PRO A 39 20.29 -19.87 -11.08
C PRO A 39 19.20 -18.86 -11.42
N VAL A 40 19.58 -17.68 -11.93
CA VAL A 40 18.65 -16.59 -12.28
C VAL A 40 18.82 -16.18 -13.75
N THR A 41 17.75 -16.23 -14.53
CA THR A 41 17.75 -15.71 -15.90
C THR A 41 16.75 -14.57 -16.03
N ILE A 42 17.22 -13.38 -16.44
CA ILE A 42 16.37 -12.22 -16.70
C ILE A 42 16.05 -12.19 -18.19
N VAL A 43 14.79 -12.39 -18.56
CA VAL A 43 14.34 -12.41 -19.95
C VAL A 43 13.68 -11.08 -20.27
N VAL A 44 14.34 -10.28 -21.10
CA VAL A 44 13.85 -8.98 -21.56
C VAL A 44 13.21 -9.16 -22.93
N GLY A 45 12.00 -8.67 -23.11
CA GLY A 45 11.38 -8.64 -24.42
C GLY A 45 9.99 -8.04 -24.34
N GLN A 46 9.53 -7.49 -25.45
CA GLN A 46 8.23 -6.81 -25.49
C GLN A 46 7.05 -7.77 -25.34
N THR A 47 5.86 -7.23 -25.04
CA THR A 47 4.62 -8.03 -25.09
C THR A 47 4.44 -8.60 -26.50
N GLY A 48 4.01 -9.85 -26.59
CA GLY A 48 3.84 -10.56 -27.87
C GLY A 48 5.11 -11.21 -28.42
N SER A 49 6.25 -11.12 -27.73
CA SER A 49 7.46 -11.85 -28.12
C SER A 49 7.40 -13.35 -27.84
N GLY A 50 6.43 -13.80 -27.04
CA GLY A 50 6.20 -15.20 -26.68
C GLY A 50 6.79 -15.66 -25.34
N LYS A 51 7.30 -14.73 -24.49
CA LYS A 51 7.89 -15.04 -23.17
C LYS A 51 7.02 -15.99 -22.34
N THR A 52 5.81 -15.54 -22.04
CA THR A 52 4.90 -16.23 -21.12
C THR A 52 4.34 -17.53 -21.69
N THR A 53 4.09 -17.58 -23.00
CA THR A 53 3.45 -18.75 -23.63
C THR A 53 4.46 -19.83 -23.97
N GLN A 54 5.63 -19.47 -24.49
CA GLN A 54 6.56 -20.44 -25.07
C GLN A 54 7.63 -20.94 -24.10
N LEU A 55 8.19 -20.07 -23.24
CA LEU A 55 9.29 -20.47 -22.37
C LEU A 55 8.92 -21.63 -21.41
N PRO A 56 7.74 -21.63 -20.76
CA PRO A 56 7.33 -22.76 -19.91
C PRO A 56 7.24 -24.08 -20.70
N GLN A 57 6.75 -24.03 -21.94
CA GLN A 57 6.68 -25.21 -22.81
C GLN A 57 8.08 -25.71 -23.20
N TYR A 58 9.03 -24.81 -23.46
CA TYR A 58 10.41 -25.19 -23.77
C TYR A 58 11.08 -25.89 -22.58
N LEU A 59 10.84 -25.40 -21.37
CA LEU A 59 11.35 -26.00 -20.14
C LEU A 59 10.72 -27.39 -19.90
N ASP A 60 9.40 -27.51 -20.06
CA ASP A 60 8.69 -28.77 -19.93
C ASP A 60 9.22 -29.84 -20.91
N GLN A 61 9.43 -29.46 -22.17
CA GLN A 61 10.00 -30.32 -23.22
C GLN A 61 11.48 -30.66 -22.99
N ALA A 62 12.20 -29.84 -22.22
CA ALA A 62 13.60 -30.06 -21.88
C ALA A 62 13.76 -30.92 -20.60
N GLY A 63 12.66 -31.44 -20.04
CA GLY A 63 12.71 -32.39 -18.93
C GLY A 63 12.61 -31.77 -17.54
N TRP A 64 12.33 -30.47 -17.41
CA TRP A 64 12.26 -29.79 -16.10
C TRP A 64 11.09 -30.23 -15.21
N CYS A 65 10.20 -31.09 -15.72
CA CYS A 65 9.09 -31.69 -14.97
C CYS A 65 9.21 -33.23 -14.83
N GLU A 66 10.33 -33.84 -15.23
CA GLU A 66 10.47 -35.32 -15.27
C GLU A 66 10.56 -35.96 -13.88
N ASP A 67 11.09 -35.24 -12.88
CA ASP A 67 11.19 -35.70 -11.48
C ASP A 67 9.89 -35.53 -10.69
N GLY A 68 8.78 -35.25 -11.37
CA GLY A 68 7.47 -34.97 -10.77
C GLY A 68 7.32 -33.55 -10.24
N LYS A 69 8.34 -32.67 -10.41
CA LYS A 69 8.21 -31.24 -10.12
C LYS A 69 7.45 -30.51 -11.22
N THR A 70 7.04 -29.30 -10.89
CA THR A 70 6.25 -28.44 -11.78
C THR A 70 6.97 -27.12 -12.08
N ILE A 71 6.56 -26.48 -13.16
CA ILE A 71 6.96 -25.12 -13.52
C ILE A 71 5.86 -24.16 -13.06
N ALA A 72 6.23 -23.20 -12.21
CA ALA A 72 5.33 -22.10 -11.83
C ALA A 72 5.57 -20.89 -12.73
N VAL A 73 4.50 -20.30 -13.23
CA VAL A 73 4.54 -19.02 -13.97
C VAL A 73 3.61 -18.04 -13.29
N THR A 74 4.20 -17.04 -12.62
CA THR A 74 3.41 -16.05 -11.91
C THR A 74 2.98 -14.92 -12.83
N GLN A 75 1.78 -14.40 -12.59
CA GLN A 75 1.20 -13.24 -13.27
C GLN A 75 0.68 -12.25 -12.23
N PRO A 76 0.91 -10.94 -12.40
CA PRO A 76 0.35 -9.95 -11.48
C PRO A 76 -1.19 -9.89 -11.57
N ARG A 77 -1.77 -10.26 -12.72
CA ARG A 77 -3.21 -10.15 -13.00
C ARG A 77 -3.89 -11.52 -13.12
N ARG A 78 -5.04 -11.65 -12.46
CA ARG A 78 -5.88 -12.87 -12.51
C ARG A 78 -6.29 -13.25 -13.94
N VAL A 79 -6.76 -12.27 -14.73
CA VAL A 79 -7.20 -12.50 -16.11
C VAL A 79 -6.05 -13.03 -16.97
N ALA A 80 -4.86 -12.46 -16.82
CA ALA A 80 -3.67 -12.93 -17.54
C ALA A 80 -3.32 -14.39 -17.17
N ALA A 81 -3.33 -14.75 -15.88
CA ALA A 81 -3.09 -16.13 -15.45
C ALA A 81 -4.07 -17.11 -16.10
N THR A 82 -5.37 -16.77 -16.12
CA THR A 82 -6.40 -17.65 -16.69
C THR A 82 -6.31 -17.75 -18.22
N THR A 83 -6.17 -16.62 -18.92
CA THR A 83 -6.19 -16.61 -20.39
C THR A 83 -4.93 -17.24 -20.98
N VAL A 84 -3.77 -17.01 -20.35
CA VAL A 84 -2.52 -17.64 -20.76
C VAL A 84 -2.55 -19.13 -20.49
N ALA A 85 -3.09 -19.58 -19.35
CA ALA A 85 -3.24 -21.02 -19.07
C ALA A 85 -4.11 -21.72 -20.12
N THR A 86 -5.27 -21.14 -20.46
CA THR A 86 -6.13 -21.65 -21.53
C THR A 86 -5.38 -21.70 -22.86
N ARG A 87 -4.67 -20.63 -23.21
CA ARG A 87 -3.89 -20.55 -24.44
C ARG A 87 -2.80 -21.63 -24.52
N VAL A 88 -2.05 -21.83 -23.45
CA VAL A 88 -0.96 -22.82 -23.43
C VAL A 88 -1.52 -24.24 -23.42
N ALA A 89 -2.64 -24.49 -22.74
CA ALA A 89 -3.33 -25.78 -22.82
C ALA A 89 -3.78 -26.12 -24.25
N GLU A 90 -4.32 -25.14 -25.00
CA GLU A 90 -4.66 -25.29 -26.42
C GLU A 90 -3.43 -25.61 -27.28
N GLU A 91 -2.31 -24.89 -27.09
CA GLU A 91 -1.06 -25.12 -27.82
C GLU A 91 -0.48 -26.51 -27.54
N MET A 92 -0.59 -26.99 -26.29
CA MET A 92 -0.16 -28.31 -25.86
C MET A 92 -1.19 -29.41 -26.14
N ARG A 93 -2.39 -29.06 -26.64
CA ARG A 93 -3.51 -29.97 -26.92
C ARG A 93 -3.98 -30.75 -25.70
N CYS A 94 -4.02 -30.12 -24.53
CA CYS A 94 -4.59 -30.66 -23.30
C CYS A 94 -5.76 -29.82 -22.81
N LYS A 95 -6.53 -30.33 -21.83
CA LYS A 95 -7.56 -29.51 -21.17
C LYS A 95 -6.93 -28.71 -20.02
N VAL A 96 -7.47 -27.52 -19.76
CA VAL A 96 -7.07 -26.75 -18.59
C VAL A 96 -7.44 -27.52 -17.32
N GLY A 97 -6.49 -27.68 -16.41
CA GLY A 97 -6.61 -28.51 -15.20
C GLY A 97 -5.91 -29.87 -15.30
N GLU A 98 -5.51 -30.30 -16.49
CA GLU A 98 -4.68 -31.49 -16.71
C GLU A 98 -3.19 -31.09 -16.66
N GLU A 99 -2.41 -31.23 -17.73
CA GLU A 99 -0.97 -30.90 -17.79
C GLU A 99 -0.70 -29.41 -17.63
N VAL A 100 -1.64 -28.56 -18.05
CA VAL A 100 -1.60 -27.11 -17.87
C VAL A 100 -2.77 -26.69 -16.99
N GLY A 101 -2.49 -25.97 -15.92
CA GLY A 101 -3.52 -25.51 -14.99
C GLY A 101 -3.25 -24.11 -14.48
N TYR A 102 -4.20 -23.55 -13.72
CA TYR A 102 -3.99 -22.28 -13.05
C TYR A 102 -4.52 -22.24 -11.62
N SER A 103 -3.95 -21.35 -10.81
CA SER A 103 -4.43 -21.07 -9.45
C SER A 103 -4.42 -19.57 -9.15
N ILE A 104 -5.60 -19.04 -8.87
CA ILE A 104 -5.81 -17.64 -8.50
C ILE A 104 -6.60 -17.57 -7.20
N ARG A 105 -6.66 -16.39 -6.57
CA ARG A 105 -7.40 -16.25 -5.31
C ARG A 105 -8.86 -16.68 -5.48
N PHE A 106 -9.23 -17.67 -4.68
CA PHE A 106 -10.53 -18.34 -4.65
C PHE A 106 -10.90 -19.23 -5.85
N GLU A 107 -9.94 -19.65 -6.66
CA GLU A 107 -10.18 -20.52 -7.81
C GLU A 107 -8.90 -21.26 -8.18
N ASP A 108 -8.93 -22.59 -8.08
CA ASP A 108 -7.79 -23.45 -8.42
C ASP A 108 -8.26 -24.56 -9.37
N LEU A 109 -7.72 -24.54 -10.58
CA LEU A 109 -7.97 -25.51 -11.63
C LEU A 109 -6.64 -26.19 -11.97
N THR A 110 -6.19 -27.04 -11.06
CA THR A 110 -5.00 -27.88 -11.18
C THR A 110 -5.29 -29.31 -10.72
N SER A 111 -4.46 -30.26 -11.16
CA SER A 111 -4.53 -31.67 -10.76
C SER A 111 -3.13 -32.21 -10.47
N SER A 112 -3.04 -33.48 -10.07
CA SER A 112 -1.75 -34.17 -9.92
C SER A 112 -1.00 -34.33 -11.25
N ALA A 113 -1.68 -34.18 -12.39
CA ALA A 113 -1.06 -34.23 -13.71
C ALA A 113 -0.48 -32.88 -14.16
N THR A 114 -0.76 -31.79 -13.44
CA THR A 114 -0.32 -30.45 -13.83
C THR A 114 1.20 -30.31 -13.77
N ARG A 115 1.81 -30.03 -14.93
CA ARG A 115 3.25 -29.82 -15.11
C ARG A 115 3.57 -28.32 -15.21
N ILE A 116 2.72 -27.55 -15.89
CA ILE A 116 2.84 -26.08 -15.98
C ILE A 116 1.68 -25.44 -15.24
N LYS A 117 1.98 -24.68 -14.20
CA LYS A 117 1.00 -23.98 -13.36
C LYS A 117 1.13 -22.48 -13.52
N PHE A 118 0.10 -21.84 -14.07
CA PHE A 118 -0.03 -20.38 -14.07
C PHE A 118 -0.71 -19.92 -12.78
N LEU A 119 -0.17 -18.94 -12.08
CA LEU A 119 -0.78 -18.49 -10.84
C LEU A 119 -0.56 -17.01 -10.60
N THR A 120 -1.38 -16.39 -9.76
CA THR A 120 -1.06 -15.02 -9.34
C THR A 120 0.10 -15.02 -8.35
N ASP A 121 0.92 -13.96 -8.34
CA ASP A 121 2.05 -13.79 -7.43
C ASP A 121 1.69 -14.09 -5.97
N GLY A 122 0.56 -13.54 -5.51
CA GLY A 122 0.05 -13.75 -4.15
C GLY A 122 -0.38 -15.19 -3.84
N MET A 123 -0.73 -16.00 -4.85
CA MET A 123 -1.02 -17.43 -4.64
C MET A 123 0.27 -18.22 -4.44
N LEU A 124 1.35 -17.91 -5.16
CA LEU A 124 2.64 -18.55 -4.93
C LEU A 124 3.20 -18.21 -3.54
N LEU A 125 3.07 -16.95 -3.11
CA LEU A 125 3.42 -16.53 -1.75
C LEU A 125 2.58 -17.25 -0.67
N ARG A 126 1.34 -17.62 -0.96
CA ARG A 126 0.53 -18.42 -0.04
C ARG A 126 0.94 -19.88 0.00
N GLU A 127 1.31 -20.46 -1.13
CA GLU A 127 1.90 -21.80 -1.14
C GLU A 127 3.18 -21.83 -0.31
N ALA A 128 3.98 -20.76 -0.33
CA ALA A 128 5.15 -20.62 0.53
C ALA A 128 4.84 -20.63 2.04
N LEU A 129 3.60 -20.31 2.47
CA LEU A 129 3.21 -20.43 3.88
C LEU A 129 3.09 -21.91 4.32
N VAL A 130 2.81 -22.81 3.38
CA VAL A 130 2.66 -24.26 3.64
C VAL A 130 3.95 -25.01 3.30
N ASP A 131 4.60 -24.63 2.19
CA ASP A 131 5.87 -25.16 1.71
C ASP A 131 6.87 -23.99 1.56
N PRO A 132 7.58 -23.58 2.64
CA PRO A 132 8.48 -22.42 2.64
C PRO A 132 9.64 -22.49 1.64
N LEU A 133 9.95 -23.69 1.15
CA LEU A 133 11.00 -23.91 0.16
C LEU A 133 10.45 -24.08 -1.26
N LEU A 134 9.12 -24.05 -1.43
CA LEU A 134 8.44 -24.23 -2.70
C LEU A 134 8.93 -25.49 -3.42
N SER A 135 9.17 -26.57 -2.67
CA SER A 135 9.84 -27.81 -3.10
C SER A 135 9.18 -28.49 -4.29
N ARG A 136 7.87 -28.25 -4.51
CA ARG A 136 7.12 -28.73 -5.66
C ARG A 136 7.67 -28.20 -7.00
N TYR A 137 8.31 -27.04 -6.99
CA TYR A 137 8.73 -26.36 -8.21
C TYR A 137 10.21 -26.58 -8.52
N SER A 138 10.50 -26.85 -9.79
CA SER A 138 11.86 -26.91 -10.37
C SER A 138 12.28 -25.55 -10.96
N VAL A 139 11.33 -24.86 -11.61
CA VAL A 139 11.50 -23.53 -12.17
C VAL A 139 10.34 -22.63 -11.75
N ILE A 140 10.67 -21.41 -11.33
CA ILE A 140 9.70 -20.36 -11.03
C ILE A 140 9.97 -19.19 -11.96
N MET A 141 9.01 -18.89 -12.83
CA MET A 141 9.01 -17.73 -13.71
C MET A 141 8.15 -16.63 -13.10
N VAL A 142 8.75 -15.51 -12.72
CA VAL A 142 8.06 -14.27 -12.32
C VAL A 142 7.89 -13.40 -13.56
N ASP A 143 6.69 -13.37 -14.13
CA ASP A 143 6.41 -12.64 -15.36
C ASP A 143 5.88 -11.23 -15.12
N GLU A 144 5.97 -10.38 -16.14
CA GLU A 144 5.54 -8.97 -16.09
C GLU A 144 6.12 -8.21 -14.88
N ALA A 145 7.36 -8.54 -14.48
CA ALA A 145 7.99 -8.02 -13.26
C ALA A 145 8.17 -6.48 -13.26
N HIS A 146 8.07 -5.85 -14.43
CA HIS A 146 8.06 -4.40 -14.59
C HIS A 146 6.80 -3.72 -14.07
N GLU A 147 5.69 -4.45 -13.84
CA GLU A 147 4.51 -3.87 -13.17
C GLU A 147 4.82 -3.52 -11.71
N ARG A 148 5.87 -4.12 -11.11
CA ARG A 148 6.36 -3.84 -9.74
C ARG A 148 5.22 -3.83 -8.72
N SER A 149 4.35 -4.84 -8.82
CA SER A 149 3.23 -5.03 -7.89
C SER A 149 3.76 -5.38 -6.51
N LEU A 150 2.94 -5.12 -5.49
CA LEU A 150 3.28 -5.38 -4.10
C LEU A 150 3.61 -6.87 -3.87
N SER A 151 2.86 -7.78 -4.49
CA SER A 151 3.10 -9.23 -4.36
C SER A 151 4.33 -9.68 -5.14
N THR A 152 4.61 -9.09 -6.30
CA THR A 152 5.80 -9.41 -7.11
C THR A 152 7.09 -9.09 -6.33
N ASP A 153 7.18 -7.90 -5.75
CA ASP A 153 8.38 -7.46 -5.02
C ASP A 153 8.66 -8.35 -3.79
N VAL A 154 7.61 -8.71 -3.05
CA VAL A 154 7.70 -9.63 -1.89
C VAL A 154 8.10 -11.04 -2.34
N LEU A 155 7.56 -11.50 -3.46
CA LEU A 155 7.92 -12.79 -4.04
C LEU A 155 9.39 -12.82 -4.46
N LEU A 156 9.91 -11.79 -5.13
CA LEU A 156 11.30 -11.71 -5.52
C LEU A 156 12.25 -11.78 -4.31
N GLY A 157 11.96 -11.05 -3.24
CA GLY A 157 12.72 -11.14 -1.98
C GLY A 157 12.65 -12.51 -1.31
N THR A 158 11.48 -13.15 -1.35
CA THR A 158 11.29 -14.50 -0.82
C THR A 158 12.08 -15.53 -1.65
N LEU A 159 12.00 -15.46 -2.98
CA LEU A 159 12.74 -16.34 -3.89
C LEU A 159 14.26 -16.16 -3.76
N LYS A 160 14.75 -14.93 -3.58
CA LYS A 160 16.17 -14.67 -3.29
C LYS A 160 16.64 -15.41 -2.03
N LYS A 161 15.81 -15.46 -0.97
CA LYS A 161 16.10 -16.25 0.23
C LYS A 161 16.01 -17.75 0.00
N ILE A 162 14.97 -18.23 -0.68
CA ILE A 162 14.78 -19.67 -0.99
C ILE A 162 15.96 -20.20 -1.80
N ARG A 163 16.44 -19.45 -2.80
CA ARG A 163 17.59 -19.82 -3.63
C ARG A 163 18.85 -20.13 -2.81
N LYS A 164 19.08 -19.42 -1.70
CA LYS A 164 20.22 -19.70 -0.81
C LYS A 164 20.13 -21.08 -0.15
N LYS A 165 18.92 -21.63 0.00
CA LYS A 165 18.66 -22.98 0.53
C LYS A 165 18.43 -24.03 -0.56
N ARG A 166 18.02 -23.59 -1.76
CA ARG A 166 17.76 -24.43 -2.94
C ARG A 166 18.59 -23.94 -4.14
N PRO A 167 19.88 -24.29 -4.21
CA PRO A 167 20.76 -23.90 -5.32
C PRO A 167 20.36 -24.54 -6.67
N GLU A 168 19.56 -25.60 -6.65
CA GLU A 168 19.01 -26.27 -7.84
C GLU A 168 17.78 -25.55 -8.41
N LEU A 169 17.08 -24.75 -7.61
CA LEU A 169 15.92 -23.97 -8.08
C LEU A 169 16.36 -22.98 -9.15
N ARG A 170 15.62 -22.92 -10.27
CA ARG A 170 15.82 -21.91 -11.30
C ARG A 170 14.75 -20.84 -11.24
N ILE A 171 15.19 -19.58 -11.30
CA ILE A 171 14.31 -18.42 -11.28
C ILE A 171 14.43 -17.70 -12.61
N VAL A 172 13.30 -17.51 -13.28
CA VAL A 172 13.22 -16.68 -14.48
C VAL A 172 12.48 -15.40 -14.12
N VAL A 173 13.05 -14.23 -14.40
CA VAL A 173 12.35 -12.95 -14.25
C VAL A 173 12.11 -12.41 -15.65
N SER A 174 10.85 -12.24 -16.02
CA SER A 174 10.47 -11.75 -17.34
C SER A 174 9.97 -10.32 -17.26
N SER A 175 10.54 -9.43 -18.09
CA SER A 175 10.27 -8.01 -18.10
C SER A 175 10.20 -7.46 -19.53
N ALA A 176 9.42 -6.38 -19.72
CA ALA A 176 9.35 -5.65 -20.98
C ALA A 176 10.26 -4.41 -21.02
N THR A 177 10.85 -4.01 -19.89
CA THR A 177 11.63 -2.77 -19.76
C THR A 177 13.15 -3.03 -19.68
N LEU A 178 13.92 -1.98 -19.98
CA LEU A 178 15.39 -1.96 -19.91
C LEU A 178 15.96 -2.05 -18.47
N GLN A 179 15.13 -2.00 -17.43
CA GLN A 179 15.56 -2.12 -16.02
C GLN A 179 15.93 -3.57 -15.62
N ALA A 180 16.35 -4.39 -16.57
CA ALA A 180 16.76 -5.77 -16.34
C ALA A 180 17.95 -5.89 -15.39
N GLU A 181 18.84 -4.88 -15.42
CA GLU A 181 20.00 -4.78 -14.56
C GLU A 181 19.62 -4.63 -13.08
N ASP A 182 18.53 -3.94 -12.75
CA ASP A 182 18.07 -3.82 -11.37
C ASP A 182 17.70 -5.18 -10.78
N PHE A 183 17.01 -6.01 -11.54
CA PHE A 183 16.70 -7.38 -11.13
C PHE A 183 17.97 -8.23 -11.02
N LEU A 184 18.88 -8.12 -11.99
CA LEU A 184 20.13 -8.87 -11.96
C LEU A 184 20.98 -8.48 -10.73
N ARG A 185 21.19 -7.18 -10.51
CA ARG A 185 21.88 -6.61 -9.34
C ARG A 185 21.24 -7.07 -8.04
N PHE A 186 19.91 -7.07 -7.97
CA PHE A 186 19.19 -7.53 -6.79
C PHE A 186 19.49 -9.00 -6.46
N PHE A 187 19.51 -9.89 -7.45
CA PHE A 187 19.78 -11.31 -7.23
C PHE A 187 21.27 -11.64 -7.05
N ALA A 188 22.16 -10.93 -7.74
CA ALA A 188 23.61 -11.10 -7.64
C ALA A 188 24.17 -10.52 -6.34
N GLY A 189 23.57 -9.43 -5.80
CA GLY A 189 24.02 -8.81 -4.56
C GLY A 189 25.47 -8.36 -4.67
N GLU A 190 26.33 -8.81 -3.76
CA GLU A 190 27.77 -8.48 -3.75
C GLU A 190 28.54 -9.09 -4.93
N GLU A 191 28.01 -10.13 -5.59
CA GLU A 191 28.63 -10.70 -6.81
C GLU A 191 28.37 -9.85 -8.07
N TYR A 192 27.55 -8.80 -7.96
CA TYR A 192 27.30 -7.89 -9.08
C TYR A 192 28.50 -7.00 -9.34
N GLN A 193 29.07 -7.07 -10.54
CA GLN A 193 30.21 -6.27 -10.96
C GLN A 193 29.77 -5.26 -12.03
N PRO A 194 29.66 -3.96 -11.69
CA PRO A 194 29.14 -2.95 -12.61
C PRO A 194 30.05 -2.67 -13.81
N GLU A 195 31.36 -2.96 -13.71
CA GLU A 195 32.33 -2.75 -14.79
C GLU A 195 32.56 -4.00 -15.66
N ALA A 196 31.85 -5.10 -15.39
CA ALA A 196 31.99 -6.32 -16.19
C ALA A 196 31.31 -6.15 -17.57
N GLU A 197 31.85 -6.84 -18.58
CA GLU A 197 31.24 -6.90 -19.92
C GLU A 197 29.77 -7.39 -19.83
N PRO A 198 28.87 -7.00 -20.77
CA PRO A 198 27.48 -7.45 -20.84
C PRO A 198 27.30 -8.98 -20.70
N ALA A 199 28.29 -9.74 -21.18
CA ALA A 199 28.31 -11.19 -21.11
C ALA A 199 28.59 -11.73 -19.69
N ASP A 200 29.11 -10.92 -18.76
CA ASP A 200 29.59 -11.30 -17.42
C ASP A 200 29.00 -10.51 -16.24
N LEU A 201 28.18 -9.49 -16.50
CA LEU A 201 27.53 -8.59 -15.52
C LEU A 201 26.86 -9.26 -14.29
N GLY A 202 26.50 -10.54 -14.38
CA GLY A 202 25.85 -11.28 -13.29
C GLY A 202 26.67 -12.43 -12.68
N GLY A 203 27.97 -12.51 -12.98
CA GLY A 203 28.89 -13.51 -12.41
C GLY A 203 28.43 -14.96 -12.62
N SER A 204 28.42 -15.78 -11.58
CA SER A 204 27.82 -17.13 -11.61
C SER A 204 26.31 -17.15 -11.32
N VAL A 205 25.74 -16.02 -10.89
CA VAL A 205 24.40 -15.97 -10.32
C VAL A 205 23.32 -15.81 -11.38
N GLY A 206 23.55 -14.94 -12.36
CA GLY A 206 22.53 -14.69 -13.36
C GLY A 206 23.00 -14.08 -14.67
N ARG A 207 22.09 -14.11 -15.64
CA ARG A 207 22.31 -13.52 -16.98
C ARG A 207 21.05 -12.83 -17.49
N ILE A 208 21.25 -11.75 -18.24
CA ILE A 208 20.21 -11.07 -18.98
C ILE A 208 20.23 -11.61 -20.42
N ILE A 209 19.06 -11.90 -20.96
CA ILE A 209 18.87 -12.18 -22.38
C ILE A 209 17.80 -11.25 -22.93
N SER A 210 18.14 -10.53 -23.99
CA SER A 210 17.21 -9.69 -24.73
C SER A 210 16.65 -10.46 -25.92
N LEU A 211 15.33 -10.54 -26.00
CA LEU A 211 14.59 -11.03 -27.16
C LEU A 211 14.34 -9.84 -28.07
N GLU A 212 15.22 -9.65 -29.06
CA GLU A 212 15.08 -8.58 -30.04
C GLU A 212 13.72 -8.71 -30.76
N GLY A 213 12.83 -7.76 -30.49
CA GLY A 213 11.56 -7.64 -31.19
C GLY A 213 11.77 -7.04 -32.57
N ARG A 214 10.94 -7.44 -33.53
CA ARG A 214 10.79 -6.72 -34.81
C ARG A 214 9.86 -5.53 -34.58
N MET A 215 10.31 -4.49 -33.86
CA MET A 215 9.57 -3.23 -33.87
C MET A 215 9.92 -2.46 -35.15
N TYR A 216 8.88 -1.98 -35.80
CA TYR A 216 9.03 -0.95 -36.81
C TYR A 216 9.30 0.40 -36.12
N PRO A 217 10.03 1.31 -36.77
CA PRO A 217 10.29 2.64 -36.21
C PRO A 217 8.98 3.39 -35.94
N VAL A 218 8.96 4.14 -34.84
CA VAL A 218 7.85 5.00 -34.44
C VAL A 218 8.33 6.43 -34.37
N ASP A 219 7.72 7.32 -35.16
CA ASP A 219 8.04 8.74 -35.11
C ASP A 219 7.43 9.36 -33.84
N MET A 220 8.24 10.09 -33.09
CA MET A 220 7.82 10.73 -31.85
C MET A 220 7.52 12.20 -32.11
N LEU A 221 6.26 12.60 -31.90
CA LEU A 221 5.81 13.99 -32.06
C LEU A 221 5.40 14.56 -30.70
N PHE A 222 5.80 15.80 -30.43
CA PHE A 222 5.50 16.53 -29.19
C PHE A 222 4.73 17.80 -29.50
N LEU A 223 4.04 18.35 -28.51
CA LEU A 223 3.48 19.70 -28.62
C LEU A 223 4.58 20.76 -28.46
N ASP A 224 4.45 21.87 -29.19
CA ASP A 224 5.33 23.03 -29.02
C ASP A 224 5.04 23.77 -27.70
N SER A 225 3.78 23.77 -27.27
CA SER A 225 3.31 24.37 -26.01
C SER A 225 2.38 23.42 -25.25
N PRO A 226 2.32 23.48 -23.90
CA PRO A 226 1.39 22.68 -23.12
C PRO A 226 -0.07 22.86 -23.58
N ALA A 227 -0.85 21.78 -23.56
CA ALA A 227 -2.29 21.85 -23.83
C ALA A 227 -3.05 22.24 -22.56
N GLU A 228 -3.93 23.25 -22.63
CA GLU A 228 -4.81 23.63 -21.52
C GLU A 228 -5.85 22.55 -21.24
N ASP A 229 -6.53 22.07 -22.30
CA ASP A 229 -7.41 20.90 -22.27
C ASP A 229 -6.83 19.80 -23.16
N TYR A 230 -6.25 18.79 -22.54
CA TYR A 230 -5.67 17.66 -23.27
C TYR A 230 -6.72 16.72 -23.86
N ILE A 231 -7.98 16.73 -23.39
CA ILE A 231 -9.07 15.92 -23.96
C ILE A 231 -9.51 16.54 -25.27
N GLU A 232 -9.78 17.85 -25.29
CA GLU A 232 -10.11 18.55 -26.54
C GLU A 232 -8.96 18.44 -27.55
N ARG A 233 -7.72 18.62 -27.08
CA ARG A 233 -6.54 18.42 -27.92
C ARG A 233 -6.44 16.99 -28.46
N ALA A 234 -6.69 15.98 -27.63
CA ALA A 234 -6.70 14.58 -28.05
C ALA A 234 -7.73 14.33 -29.16
N VAL A 235 -8.96 14.80 -28.99
CA VAL A 235 -10.03 14.68 -30.00
C VAL A 235 -9.62 15.39 -31.28
N LYS A 236 -9.06 16.59 -31.20
CA LYS A 236 -8.54 17.29 -32.39
C LYS A 236 -7.47 16.47 -33.10
N THR A 237 -6.50 15.91 -32.37
CA THR A 237 -5.45 15.06 -32.94
C THR A 237 -6.00 13.79 -33.57
N VAL A 238 -7.07 13.19 -33.02
CA VAL A 238 -7.77 12.06 -33.67
C VAL A 238 -8.27 12.45 -35.07
N PHE A 239 -8.88 13.62 -35.23
CA PHE A 239 -9.37 14.09 -36.53
C PHE A 239 -8.24 14.52 -37.48
N ASP A 240 -7.18 15.13 -36.96
CA ASP A 240 -6.00 15.46 -37.77
C ASP A 240 -5.39 14.18 -38.36
N ILE A 241 -5.24 13.13 -37.55
CA ILE A 241 -4.77 11.81 -38.01
C ILE A 241 -5.77 11.20 -39.00
N HIS A 242 -7.08 11.21 -38.70
CA HIS A 242 -8.11 10.64 -39.57
C HIS A 242 -8.15 11.26 -40.96
N THR A 243 -7.87 12.57 -41.06
CA THR A 243 -7.97 13.32 -42.31
C THR A 243 -6.67 13.40 -43.10
N GLN A 244 -5.51 13.40 -42.43
CA GLN A 244 -4.21 13.65 -43.05
C GLN A 244 -3.32 12.40 -43.15
N GLU A 245 -3.50 11.43 -42.26
CA GLU A 245 -2.61 10.27 -42.18
C GLU A 245 -3.18 9.04 -42.93
N PRO A 246 -2.33 8.20 -43.55
CA PRO A 246 -2.72 6.95 -44.20
C PRO A 246 -3.41 5.94 -43.28
N GLU A 247 -3.90 4.83 -43.84
CA GLU A 247 -4.59 3.77 -43.11
C GLU A 247 -3.82 3.27 -41.87
N GLY A 248 -4.54 3.14 -40.75
CA GLY A 248 -4.04 2.65 -39.48
C GLY A 248 -4.96 3.07 -38.34
N ASP A 249 -5.13 2.19 -37.36
CA ASP A 249 -5.99 2.46 -36.21
C ASP A 249 -5.28 3.33 -35.16
N ILE A 250 -6.09 4.03 -34.37
CA ILE A 250 -5.64 4.97 -33.35
C ILE A 250 -5.84 4.37 -31.96
N LEU A 251 -4.82 4.43 -31.12
CA LEU A 251 -4.89 4.15 -29.68
C LEU A 251 -4.66 5.43 -28.88
N LEU A 252 -5.70 5.92 -28.21
CA LEU A 252 -5.67 7.11 -27.38
C LEU A 252 -5.61 6.73 -25.89
N PHE A 253 -4.60 7.19 -25.17
CA PHE A 253 -4.47 7.00 -23.73
C PHE A 253 -5.09 8.16 -22.93
N LEU A 254 -6.09 7.86 -22.10
CA LEU A 254 -6.71 8.78 -21.12
C LEU A 254 -6.73 8.15 -19.72
N THR A 255 -7.05 8.92 -18.68
CA THR A 255 -6.79 8.48 -17.31
C THR A 255 -7.90 7.64 -16.70
N GLY A 256 -9.14 7.77 -17.18
CA GLY A 256 -10.27 7.04 -16.60
C GLY A 256 -11.57 7.16 -17.38
N ARG A 257 -12.60 6.46 -16.89
CA ARG A 257 -13.90 6.32 -17.56
C ARG A 257 -14.53 7.63 -17.98
N GLU A 258 -14.61 8.62 -17.09
CA GLU A 258 -15.30 9.89 -17.38
C GLU A 258 -14.67 10.59 -18.59
N GLU A 259 -13.34 10.72 -18.61
CA GLU A 259 -12.60 11.31 -19.73
C GLU A 259 -12.76 10.50 -21.02
N ILE A 260 -12.77 9.17 -20.92
CA ILE A 260 -12.97 8.26 -22.06
C ILE A 260 -14.37 8.45 -22.65
N ASP A 261 -15.41 8.43 -21.82
CA ASP A 261 -16.79 8.58 -22.24
C ASP A 261 -17.00 9.97 -22.89
N THR A 262 -16.43 11.03 -22.31
CA THR A 262 -16.43 12.39 -22.89
C THR A 262 -15.71 12.44 -24.25
N ALA A 263 -14.52 11.88 -24.36
CA ALA A 263 -13.77 11.86 -25.63
C ALA A 263 -14.54 11.09 -26.72
N ILE A 264 -15.13 9.94 -26.39
CA ILE A 264 -15.94 9.15 -27.33
C ILE A 264 -17.15 9.95 -27.80
N GLN A 265 -17.84 10.65 -26.89
CA GLN A 265 -18.97 11.51 -27.25
C GLN A 265 -18.54 12.62 -28.22
N LEU A 266 -17.48 13.37 -27.90
CA LEU A 266 -16.96 14.43 -28.74
C LEU A 266 -16.48 13.93 -30.11
N ILE A 267 -15.86 12.75 -30.15
CA ILE A 267 -15.48 12.08 -31.40
C ILE A 267 -16.73 11.74 -32.23
N SER A 268 -17.78 11.20 -31.61
CA SER A 268 -19.02 10.84 -32.30
C SER A 268 -19.74 12.07 -32.87
N GLU A 269 -19.89 13.12 -32.07
CA GLU A 269 -20.52 14.38 -32.48
C GLU A 269 -19.80 15.04 -33.66
N ARG A 270 -18.46 15.09 -33.60
CA ARG A 270 -17.66 15.66 -34.69
C ARG A 270 -17.57 14.74 -35.90
N ALA A 271 -17.58 13.42 -35.72
CA ALA A 271 -17.60 12.47 -36.83
C ALA A 271 -18.89 12.59 -37.67
N ALA A 272 -20.02 12.93 -37.03
CA ALA A 272 -21.28 13.20 -37.74
C ALA A 272 -21.22 14.42 -38.68
N THR A 273 -20.25 15.32 -38.49
CA THR A 273 -20.04 16.50 -39.36
C THR A 273 -19.13 16.22 -40.56
N LEU A 274 -18.53 15.03 -40.63
CA LEU A 274 -17.67 14.65 -41.75
C LEU A 274 -18.49 14.51 -43.04
N HIS A 275 -17.84 14.81 -44.17
CA HIS A 275 -18.47 14.65 -45.48
C HIS A 275 -18.88 13.18 -45.71
N PRO A 276 -20.06 12.87 -46.29
CA PRO A 276 -20.56 11.49 -46.44
C PRO A 276 -19.66 10.52 -47.23
N LYS A 277 -18.68 11.04 -47.97
CA LYS A 277 -17.67 10.24 -48.71
C LYS A 277 -16.37 10.03 -47.94
N ALA A 278 -16.19 10.65 -46.78
CA ALA A 278 -15.02 10.46 -45.94
C ALA A 278 -15.05 9.04 -45.32
N PRO A 279 -13.88 8.44 -45.05
CA PRO A 279 -13.80 7.20 -44.29
C PRO A 279 -14.55 7.33 -42.95
N SER A 280 -15.24 6.26 -42.56
CA SER A 280 -15.98 6.23 -41.30
C SER A 280 -15.03 6.12 -40.12
N LEU A 281 -15.46 6.56 -38.94
CA LEU A 281 -14.68 6.50 -37.71
C LEU A 281 -15.52 5.83 -36.62
N VAL A 282 -14.97 4.79 -35.99
CA VAL A 282 -15.62 4.07 -34.88
C VAL A 282 -14.75 4.20 -33.64
N SER A 283 -15.31 4.77 -32.57
CA SER A 283 -14.65 4.92 -31.28
C SER A 283 -15.10 3.87 -30.28
N LEU A 284 -14.15 3.21 -29.60
CA LEU A 284 -14.42 2.13 -28.65
C LEU A 284 -13.71 2.38 -27.30
N PRO A 285 -14.39 2.19 -26.15
CA PRO A 285 -13.78 2.36 -24.83
C PRO A 285 -12.98 1.11 -24.41
N LEU A 286 -11.91 1.31 -23.64
CA LEU A 286 -11.18 0.22 -22.98
C LEU A 286 -10.67 0.61 -21.59
N TYR A 287 -11.44 0.27 -20.55
CA TYR A 287 -11.11 0.51 -19.14
C TYR A 287 -11.63 -0.64 -18.23
N ALA A 288 -11.12 -0.72 -17.00
CA ALA A 288 -11.29 -1.89 -16.11
C ALA A 288 -12.75 -2.21 -15.73
N GLY A 289 -13.64 -1.22 -15.81
CA GLY A 289 -15.06 -1.36 -15.48
C GLY A 289 -15.93 -1.98 -16.59
N LEU A 290 -15.37 -2.26 -17.77
CA LEU A 290 -16.10 -2.93 -18.87
C LEU A 290 -16.21 -4.44 -18.63
N THR A 291 -17.30 -5.07 -19.10
CA THR A 291 -17.43 -6.53 -19.08
C THR A 291 -16.41 -7.19 -20.01
N THR A 292 -16.10 -8.47 -19.80
CA THR A 292 -15.17 -9.21 -20.69
C THR A 292 -15.64 -9.16 -22.15
N GLU A 293 -16.93 -9.38 -22.40
CA GLU A 293 -17.51 -9.29 -23.75
C GLU A 293 -17.30 -7.89 -24.35
N GLN A 294 -17.51 -6.83 -23.57
CA GLN A 294 -17.27 -5.46 -24.03
C GLN A 294 -15.79 -5.17 -24.33
N GLN A 295 -14.89 -5.68 -23.49
CA GLN A 295 -13.45 -5.55 -23.72
C GLN A 295 -13.02 -6.28 -24.99
N MET A 296 -13.70 -7.36 -25.38
CA MET A 296 -13.36 -8.13 -26.58
C MET A 296 -13.70 -7.40 -27.88
N TYR A 297 -14.66 -6.47 -27.89
CA TYR A 297 -15.01 -5.70 -29.10
C TYR A 297 -13.83 -4.94 -29.71
N VAL A 298 -12.84 -4.55 -28.91
CA VAL A 298 -11.66 -3.82 -29.41
C VAL A 298 -10.81 -4.66 -30.37
N PHE A 299 -10.91 -5.99 -30.32
CA PHE A 299 -10.18 -6.91 -31.21
C PHE A 299 -10.93 -7.24 -32.50
N GLU A 300 -12.20 -6.86 -32.62
CA GLU A 300 -12.96 -7.10 -33.84
C GLU A 300 -12.42 -6.24 -34.99
N GLN A 301 -12.47 -6.81 -36.20
CA GLN A 301 -12.10 -6.08 -37.41
C GLN A 301 -13.20 -5.09 -37.75
N THR A 302 -12.81 -3.86 -38.08
CA THR A 302 -13.74 -2.86 -38.57
C THR A 302 -14.16 -3.15 -40.02
N PRO A 303 -15.35 -2.70 -40.43
CA PRO A 303 -15.75 -2.74 -41.84
C PRO A 303 -14.76 -2.02 -42.75
N GLU A 304 -14.77 -2.34 -44.04
CA GLU A 304 -13.93 -1.64 -45.03
C GLU A 304 -14.16 -0.11 -44.99
N ASN A 305 -13.10 0.65 -45.26
CA ASN A 305 -13.11 2.12 -45.23
C ASN A 305 -13.53 2.75 -43.87
N THR A 306 -13.25 2.04 -42.77
CA THR A 306 -13.54 2.49 -41.40
C THR A 306 -12.28 2.45 -40.54
N ARG A 307 -11.92 3.57 -39.92
CA ARG A 307 -10.82 3.67 -38.95
C ARG A 307 -11.33 3.43 -37.53
N LYS A 308 -10.63 2.59 -36.77
CA LYS A 308 -10.93 2.34 -35.35
C LYS A 308 -10.14 3.29 -34.47
N VAL A 309 -10.80 3.83 -33.44
CA VAL A 309 -10.20 4.66 -32.40
C VAL A 309 -10.48 4.01 -31.05
N ILE A 310 -9.47 3.41 -30.45
CA ILE A 310 -9.58 2.81 -29.13
C ILE A 310 -9.14 3.83 -28.10
N VAL A 311 -10.03 4.16 -27.18
CA VAL A 311 -9.78 5.13 -26.11
C VAL A 311 -9.63 4.36 -24.80
N SER A 312 -8.40 4.30 -24.27
CA SER A 312 -8.02 3.37 -23.21
C SER A 312 -7.30 4.02 -22.03
N THR A 313 -7.41 3.36 -20.89
CA THR A 313 -6.51 3.57 -19.73
C THR A 313 -5.17 2.84 -19.94
N ASN A 314 -4.34 2.75 -18.90
CA ASN A 314 -3.11 1.95 -18.90
C ASN A 314 -3.32 0.43 -19.10
N ILE A 315 -4.55 -0.05 -19.32
CA ILE A 315 -4.83 -1.45 -19.69
C ILE A 315 -4.16 -1.81 -21.03
N ALA A 316 -4.20 -0.92 -22.01
CA ALA A 316 -3.58 -1.14 -23.31
C ALA A 316 -2.04 -0.97 -23.30
N GLU A 317 -1.45 -0.50 -22.19
CA GLU A 317 -0.04 -0.18 -22.09
C GLU A 317 0.86 -1.42 -22.06
N ALA A 318 0.47 -2.46 -21.32
CA ALA A 318 1.25 -3.68 -21.11
C ALA A 318 0.48 -4.94 -21.54
N SER A 319 -0.74 -5.11 -21.03
CA SER A 319 -1.40 -6.43 -20.93
C SER A 319 -2.18 -6.89 -22.16
N VAL A 320 -2.35 -6.04 -23.18
CA VAL A 320 -3.20 -6.34 -24.35
C VAL A 320 -2.51 -5.94 -25.66
N THR A 321 -2.47 -6.85 -26.63
CA THR A 321 -1.98 -6.55 -27.99
C THR A 321 -3.19 -6.38 -28.91
N ILE A 322 -3.41 -5.17 -29.42
CA ILE A 322 -4.47 -4.87 -30.38
C ILE A 322 -3.82 -4.74 -31.75
N ASP A 323 -4.22 -5.59 -32.69
CA ASP A 323 -3.73 -5.54 -34.06
C ASP A 323 -4.33 -4.33 -34.81
N GLY A 324 -3.57 -3.79 -35.76
CA GLY A 324 -4.00 -2.65 -36.59
C GLY A 324 -3.62 -1.26 -36.05
N ILE A 325 -3.15 -1.15 -34.79
CA ILE A 325 -2.68 0.12 -34.23
C ILE A 325 -1.41 0.60 -34.93
N VAL A 326 -1.46 1.82 -35.46
CA VAL A 326 -0.35 2.51 -36.15
C VAL A 326 -0.10 3.89 -35.55
N TYR A 327 -1.15 4.49 -34.98
CA TYR A 327 -1.08 5.81 -34.38
C TYR A 327 -1.39 5.70 -32.89
N VAL A 328 -0.54 6.27 -32.06
CA VAL A 328 -0.76 6.39 -30.62
C VAL A 328 -0.89 7.87 -30.26
N ILE A 329 -1.90 8.21 -29.47
CA ILE A 329 -2.05 9.52 -28.86
C ILE A 329 -1.86 9.34 -27.34
N ASP A 330 -0.87 10.02 -26.77
CA ASP A 330 -0.52 9.88 -25.37
C ASP A 330 -0.76 11.19 -24.61
N SER A 331 -1.73 11.17 -23.69
CA SER A 331 -2.02 12.31 -22.80
C SER A 331 -0.91 12.58 -21.78
N GLY A 332 -0.03 11.60 -21.50
CA GLY A 332 1.04 11.75 -20.52
C GLY A 332 0.61 11.54 -19.06
N PHE A 333 -0.63 11.10 -18.81
CA PHE A 333 -1.14 10.87 -17.46
C PHE A 333 -1.64 9.43 -17.25
N ALA A 334 -1.66 9.01 -15.97
CA ALA A 334 -2.30 7.80 -15.51
C ALA A 334 -2.86 8.00 -14.09
N LYS A 335 -3.90 7.25 -13.73
CA LYS A 335 -4.40 7.20 -12.36
C LYS A 335 -3.70 6.08 -11.59
N LEU A 336 -2.97 6.43 -10.52
CA LEU A 336 -2.31 5.47 -9.64
C LEU A 336 -2.95 5.50 -8.25
N ARG A 337 -3.13 4.32 -7.65
CA ARG A 337 -3.54 4.18 -6.26
C ARG A 337 -2.37 4.57 -5.37
N ALA A 338 -2.60 5.48 -4.42
CA ALA A 338 -1.64 5.90 -3.43
C ALA A 338 -2.27 5.86 -2.04
N TYR A 339 -1.56 5.29 -1.08
CA TYR A 339 -1.96 5.19 0.31
C TYR A 339 -1.31 6.30 1.12
N ASN A 340 -2.13 7.06 1.84
CA ASN A 340 -1.65 8.10 2.75
C ASN A 340 -1.57 7.53 4.18
N PRO A 341 -0.36 7.37 4.76
CA PRO A 341 -0.19 6.82 6.12
C PRO A 341 -0.76 7.69 7.24
N ASN A 342 -0.92 9.00 7.00
CA ASN A 342 -1.44 9.92 8.02
C ASN A 342 -2.97 9.86 8.11
N THR A 343 -3.64 9.69 6.97
CA THR A 343 -5.11 9.59 6.92
C THR A 343 -5.61 8.16 6.91
N GLY A 344 -4.77 7.19 6.56
CA GLY A 344 -5.11 5.78 6.40
C GLY A 344 -5.88 5.48 5.11
N ILE A 345 -5.78 6.33 4.08
CA ILE A 345 -6.69 6.32 2.92
C ILE A 345 -5.97 6.00 1.63
N ASP A 346 -6.62 5.16 0.84
CA ASP A 346 -6.30 4.95 -0.57
C ASP A 346 -6.96 6.01 -1.45
N THR A 347 -6.12 6.78 -2.14
CA THR A 347 -6.54 7.79 -3.12
C THR A 347 -6.16 7.35 -4.52
N LEU A 348 -7.05 7.56 -5.50
CA LEU A 348 -6.73 7.33 -6.90
C LEU A 348 -6.36 8.68 -7.54
N THR A 349 -5.06 8.96 -7.63
CA THR A 349 -4.56 10.27 -8.04
C THR A 349 -4.09 10.21 -9.49
N ALA A 350 -4.51 11.18 -10.30
CA ALA A 350 -3.94 11.38 -11.63
C ALA A 350 -2.52 11.94 -11.49
N VAL A 351 -1.55 11.24 -12.06
CA VAL A 351 -0.13 11.60 -12.01
C VAL A 351 0.46 11.55 -13.41
N PRO A 352 1.51 12.34 -13.70
CA PRO A 352 2.30 12.16 -14.90
C PRO A 352 2.86 10.74 -14.98
N ILE A 353 2.90 10.19 -16.20
CA ILE A 353 3.53 8.88 -16.42
C ILE A 353 5.05 8.96 -16.36
N SER A 354 5.69 7.80 -16.23
CA SER A 354 7.14 7.69 -16.36
C SER A 354 7.58 7.62 -17.82
N LYS A 355 8.85 7.89 -18.09
CA LYS A 355 9.45 7.71 -19.42
C LYS A 355 9.36 6.26 -19.90
N ALA A 356 9.54 5.29 -18.99
CA ALA A 356 9.31 3.88 -19.29
C ALA A 356 7.88 3.61 -19.77
N SER A 357 6.86 4.15 -19.08
CA SER A 357 5.45 4.03 -19.47
C SER A 357 5.18 4.69 -20.82
N ALA A 358 5.66 5.92 -21.03
CA ALA A 358 5.54 6.65 -22.29
C ALA A 358 6.18 5.89 -23.48
N THR A 359 7.27 5.18 -23.23
CA THR A 359 7.97 4.35 -24.22
C THR A 359 7.15 3.09 -24.55
N GLN A 360 6.55 2.44 -23.55
CA GLN A 360 5.65 1.30 -23.77
C GLN A 360 4.40 1.69 -24.55
N ARG A 361 3.80 2.84 -24.24
CA ARG A 361 2.66 3.41 -24.97
C ARG A 361 3.02 3.66 -26.42
N ALA A 362 4.13 4.35 -26.68
CA ALA A 362 4.63 4.60 -28.05
C ALA A 362 4.90 3.31 -28.82
N GLY A 363 5.49 2.30 -28.16
CA GLY A 363 5.76 0.98 -28.75
C GLY A 363 4.52 0.22 -29.23
N ARG A 364 3.30 0.64 -28.87
CA ARG A 364 2.05 0.07 -29.40
C ARG A 364 1.83 0.42 -30.88
N ALA A 365 2.36 1.55 -31.36
CA ALA A 365 2.28 1.96 -32.77
C ALA A 365 3.20 1.14 -33.70
N GLY A 366 4.33 0.64 -33.18
CA GLY A 366 5.39 0.01 -33.99
C GLY A 366 5.29 -1.50 -34.16
N ARG A 367 4.15 -2.12 -33.85
CA ARG A 367 4.02 -3.59 -33.79
C ARG A 367 3.78 -4.27 -35.14
N THR A 368 3.09 -3.58 -36.04
CA THR A 368 2.63 -4.16 -37.32
C THR A 368 3.38 -3.57 -38.51
N LYS A 369 3.59 -2.25 -38.50
CA LYS A 369 4.30 -1.47 -39.52
C LYS A 369 4.82 -0.17 -38.88
N PRO A 370 5.61 0.67 -39.59
CA PRO A 370 6.04 1.97 -39.07
C PRO A 370 4.84 2.81 -38.64
N GLY A 371 4.97 3.48 -37.50
CA GLY A 371 3.86 4.18 -36.86
C GLY A 371 4.27 5.55 -36.32
N LYS A 372 3.33 6.25 -35.69
CA LYS A 372 3.57 7.57 -35.08
C LYS A 372 2.98 7.64 -33.68
N CYS A 373 3.68 8.31 -32.77
CA CYS A 373 3.20 8.60 -31.43
C CYS A 373 3.11 10.11 -31.21
N PHE A 374 1.89 10.59 -31.00
CA PHE A 374 1.56 11.99 -30.74
C PHE A 374 1.43 12.20 -29.23
N ARG A 375 2.44 12.81 -28.63
CA ARG A 375 2.46 13.16 -27.21
C ARG A 375 1.83 14.51 -27.00
N LEU A 376 0.79 14.58 -26.16
CA LEU A 376 0.05 15.80 -25.86
C LEU A 376 0.73 16.67 -24.82
N TYR A 377 2.07 16.60 -24.77
CA TYR A 377 2.95 17.32 -23.87
C TYR A 377 4.23 17.71 -24.61
N THR A 378 4.94 18.69 -24.08
CA THR A 378 6.18 19.18 -24.69
C THR A 378 7.34 18.21 -24.46
N GLN A 379 8.37 18.31 -25.28
CA GLN A 379 9.60 17.53 -25.09
C GLN A 379 10.26 17.85 -23.73
N GLN A 380 10.24 19.12 -23.30
CA GLN A 380 10.74 19.52 -21.99
C GLN A 380 9.99 18.83 -20.84
N ALA A 381 8.66 18.73 -20.94
CA ALA A 381 7.86 18.03 -19.94
C ALA A 381 8.21 16.53 -19.89
N TYR A 382 8.45 15.90 -21.05
CA TYR A 382 8.91 14.51 -21.12
C TYR A 382 10.26 14.30 -20.44
N GLU A 383 11.20 15.21 -20.63
CA GLU A 383 12.54 15.13 -20.03
C GLU A 383 12.51 15.21 -18.49
N GLN A 384 11.52 15.94 -17.95
CA GLN A 384 11.27 16.08 -16.50
C GLN A 384 10.47 14.90 -15.90
N MET A 385 9.88 14.02 -16.71
CA MET A 385 9.18 12.83 -16.19
C MET A 385 10.16 11.87 -15.50
N PRO A 386 9.72 11.16 -14.45
CA PRO A 386 10.56 10.14 -13.81
C PRO A 386 10.89 9.01 -14.79
N GLU A 387 12.08 8.42 -14.68
CA GLU A 387 12.50 7.32 -15.56
C GLU A 387 11.57 6.11 -15.47
N ALA A 388 11.16 5.75 -14.25
CA ALA A 388 10.26 4.64 -13.99
C ALA A 388 9.15 5.03 -13.01
N THR A 389 8.04 4.31 -13.09
CA THR A 389 6.95 4.46 -12.13
C THR A 389 7.44 3.98 -10.77
N VAL A 390 7.10 4.70 -9.70
CA VAL A 390 7.33 4.23 -8.31
C VAL A 390 6.78 2.80 -8.19
N PRO A 391 7.32 1.89 -7.37
CA PRO A 391 6.76 0.55 -7.15
C PRO A 391 5.61 0.55 -6.15
N GLU A 392 4.67 -0.41 -6.26
CA GLU A 392 3.44 -0.42 -5.44
C GLU A 392 3.73 -0.53 -3.93
N ILE A 393 4.81 -1.22 -3.57
CA ILE A 393 5.27 -1.36 -2.17
C ILE A 393 5.55 -0.03 -1.47
N GLN A 394 5.82 1.05 -2.20
CA GLN A 394 6.09 2.37 -1.61
C GLN A 394 4.85 3.27 -1.53
N ARG A 395 3.68 2.78 -1.97
CA ARG A 395 2.46 3.60 -2.05
C ARG A 395 1.17 2.86 -1.70
N SER A 396 1.25 1.70 -1.05
CA SER A 396 0.09 0.89 -0.69
C SER A 396 0.08 0.55 0.80
N ASN A 397 -1.09 0.19 1.33
CA ASN A 397 -1.22 -0.33 2.69
C ASN A 397 -0.43 -1.64 2.84
N LEU A 398 0.53 -1.68 3.76
CA LEU A 398 1.44 -2.81 3.96
C LEU A 398 0.95 -3.83 4.98
N ALA A 399 -0.15 -3.59 5.71
CA ALA A 399 -0.62 -4.50 6.76
C ALA A 399 -0.83 -5.95 6.29
N PRO A 400 -1.49 -6.21 5.13
CA PRO A 400 -1.64 -7.59 4.65
C PRO A 400 -0.31 -8.27 4.34
N VAL A 401 0.65 -7.53 3.76
CA VAL A 401 1.95 -8.08 3.36
C VAL A 401 2.86 -8.31 4.57
N ILE A 402 2.88 -7.38 5.52
CA ILE A 402 3.65 -7.53 6.74
C ILE A 402 3.16 -8.76 7.53
N MET A 403 1.85 -8.95 7.62
CA MET A 403 1.27 -10.14 8.24
C MET A 403 1.72 -11.43 7.52
N GLN A 404 1.75 -11.42 6.18
CA GLN A 404 2.21 -12.56 5.38
C GLN A 404 3.72 -12.83 5.54
N LEU A 405 4.56 -11.79 5.52
CA LEU A 405 6.01 -11.89 5.74
C LEU A 405 6.31 -12.50 7.12
N LYS A 406 5.61 -12.04 8.17
CA LYS A 406 5.77 -12.60 9.51
C LYS A 406 5.35 -14.07 9.57
N ALA A 407 4.30 -14.47 8.85
CA ALA A 407 3.87 -15.86 8.77
C ALA A 407 4.87 -16.76 8.03
N LEU A 408 5.65 -16.20 7.09
CA LEU A 408 6.79 -16.87 6.47
C LEU A 408 8.03 -16.96 7.39
N GLY A 409 7.94 -16.48 8.63
CA GLY A 409 9.05 -16.44 9.59
C GLY A 409 10.02 -15.27 9.35
N ILE A 410 9.61 -14.24 8.61
CA ILE A 410 10.40 -13.04 8.39
C ILE A 410 10.02 -12.01 9.46
N ASP A 411 10.61 -12.16 10.65
CA ASP A 411 10.32 -11.28 11.78
C ASP A 411 10.90 -9.86 11.59
N ASN A 412 12.16 -9.79 11.15
CA ASN A 412 12.84 -8.53 10.88
C ASN A 412 12.55 -8.06 9.45
N ILE A 413 11.46 -7.32 9.30
CA ILE A 413 11.00 -6.76 8.03
C ILE A 413 11.99 -5.70 7.51
N VAL A 414 12.61 -4.93 8.39
CA VAL A 414 13.57 -3.88 8.02
C VAL A 414 14.79 -4.46 7.30
N ARG A 415 15.23 -5.67 7.70
CA ARG A 415 16.34 -6.40 7.07
C ARG A 415 15.89 -7.37 5.98
N PHE A 416 14.63 -7.34 5.56
CA PHE A 416 14.21 -8.13 4.42
C PHE A 416 14.75 -7.52 3.13
N ASP A 417 15.29 -8.36 2.24
CA ASP A 417 15.84 -7.95 0.95
C ASP A 417 14.69 -7.56 -0.01
N PHE A 418 14.18 -6.35 0.12
CA PHE A 418 13.28 -5.76 -0.86
C PHE A 418 14.07 -5.29 -2.09
N LEU A 419 13.49 -5.45 -3.29
CA LEU A 419 14.04 -4.82 -4.50
C LEU A 419 14.05 -3.29 -4.37
N THR A 420 13.00 -2.75 -3.76
CA THR A 420 12.95 -1.35 -3.32
C THR A 420 12.27 -1.30 -1.95
N PRO A 421 12.94 -0.83 -0.90
CA PRO A 421 12.37 -0.85 0.46
C PRO A 421 11.18 0.11 0.58
N PRO A 422 10.12 -0.28 1.32
CA PRO A 422 9.02 0.63 1.64
C PRO A 422 9.46 1.75 2.60
N PRO A 423 8.82 2.95 2.55
CA PRO A 423 9.00 3.98 3.57
C PRO A 423 8.68 3.46 4.97
N ALA A 424 9.49 3.86 5.97
CA ALA A 424 9.32 3.44 7.36
C ALA A 424 7.94 3.79 7.92
N GLU A 425 7.38 4.95 7.54
CA GLU A 425 6.05 5.40 7.96
C GLU A 425 4.94 4.40 7.56
N LEU A 426 5.02 3.81 6.36
CA LEU A 426 4.05 2.80 5.91
C LEU A 426 4.16 1.50 6.75
N ILE A 427 5.38 1.11 7.12
CA ILE A 427 5.63 -0.07 7.96
C ILE A 427 5.06 0.15 9.36
N ILE A 428 5.33 1.32 9.96
CA ILE A 428 4.86 1.68 11.31
C ILE A 428 3.32 1.63 11.35
N ARG A 429 2.65 2.31 10.41
CA ARG A 429 1.17 2.31 10.35
C ARG A 429 0.58 0.93 10.16
N ALA A 430 1.21 0.10 9.34
CA ALA A 430 0.78 -1.27 9.16
C ALA A 430 0.94 -2.12 10.44
N LEU A 431 2.04 -1.95 11.18
CA LEU A 431 2.26 -2.63 12.46
C LEU A 431 1.31 -2.15 13.56
N GLU A 432 1.05 -0.85 13.65
CA GLU A 432 0.05 -0.27 14.57
C GLU A 432 -1.34 -0.87 14.32
N LEU A 433 -1.75 -0.96 13.05
CA LEU A 433 -3.03 -1.60 12.70
C LEU A 433 -3.04 -3.08 13.10
N LEU A 434 -2.00 -3.85 12.77
CA LEU A 434 -1.93 -5.27 13.13
C LEU A 434 -1.91 -5.49 14.64
N SER A 435 -1.22 -4.63 15.40
CA SER A 435 -1.19 -4.67 16.87
C SER A 435 -2.57 -4.36 17.44
N SER A 436 -3.25 -3.31 16.95
CA SER A 436 -4.60 -2.96 17.40
C SER A 436 -5.65 -4.04 17.06
N LEU A 437 -5.44 -4.85 16.02
CA LEU A 437 -6.27 -6.02 15.71
C LEU A 437 -5.96 -7.24 16.60
N GLY A 438 -4.86 -7.20 17.36
CA GLY A 438 -4.32 -8.33 18.11
C GLY A 438 -3.67 -9.40 17.21
N ALA A 439 -3.29 -9.04 15.98
CA ALA A 439 -2.62 -9.94 15.05
C ALA A 439 -1.13 -10.11 15.39
N VAL A 440 -0.53 -9.08 15.99
CA VAL A 440 0.84 -9.13 16.50
C VAL A 440 0.89 -8.73 17.97
N ASP A 441 1.86 -9.27 18.71
CA ASP A 441 2.17 -8.91 20.10
C ASP A 441 3.07 -7.66 20.19
N ASP A 442 3.45 -7.27 21.41
CA ASP A 442 4.31 -6.11 21.70
C ASP A 442 5.73 -6.24 21.10
N TYR A 443 6.16 -7.47 20.80
CA TYR A 443 7.42 -7.75 20.12
C TYR A 443 7.25 -7.81 18.59
N ALA A 444 6.08 -7.41 18.10
CA ALA A 444 5.67 -7.50 16.71
C ALA A 444 5.73 -8.93 16.14
N LYS A 445 5.58 -9.98 16.95
CA LYS A 445 5.45 -11.37 16.48
C LYS A 445 3.98 -11.72 16.30
N LEU A 446 3.67 -12.64 15.38
CA LEU A 446 2.28 -13.08 15.19
C LEU A 446 1.76 -13.76 16.46
N THR A 447 0.61 -13.29 16.94
CA THR A 447 -0.06 -13.90 18.09
C THR A 447 -0.55 -15.31 17.75
N LYS A 448 -0.61 -16.18 18.77
CA LYS A 448 -1.10 -17.55 18.62
C LYS A 448 -2.37 -17.75 19.44
N PRO A 449 -3.44 -18.33 18.87
CA PRO A 449 -3.57 -18.75 17.48
C PRO A 449 -4.04 -17.64 16.52
N LEU A 450 -4.44 -16.47 17.04
CA LEU A 450 -5.17 -15.46 16.26
C LEU A 450 -4.37 -14.92 15.07
N GLY A 451 -3.21 -14.30 15.30
CA GLY A 451 -2.36 -13.72 14.26
C GLY A 451 -1.93 -14.73 13.20
N VAL A 452 -1.56 -15.94 13.60
CA VAL A 452 -1.21 -17.03 12.67
C VAL A 452 -2.41 -17.39 11.78
N ARG A 453 -3.60 -17.59 12.36
CA ARG A 453 -4.82 -17.90 11.59
C ARG A 453 -5.24 -16.74 10.69
N MET A 454 -5.05 -15.49 11.12
CA MET A 454 -5.31 -14.30 10.30
C MET A 454 -4.39 -14.25 9.08
N ALA A 455 -3.12 -14.60 9.23
CA ALA A 455 -2.17 -14.64 8.13
C ALA A 455 -2.43 -15.77 7.13
N GLU A 456 -2.94 -16.89 7.62
CA GLU A 456 -3.22 -18.08 6.81
C GLU A 456 -4.52 -17.96 6.01
N ILE A 457 -5.51 -17.21 6.53
CA ILE A 457 -6.77 -17.00 5.81
C ILE A 457 -6.58 -15.98 4.69
N ALA A 458 -7.17 -16.28 3.53
CA ALA A 458 -7.07 -15.43 2.34
C ALA A 458 -7.97 -14.19 2.42
N LEU A 459 -7.84 -13.35 3.44
CA LEU A 459 -8.64 -12.15 3.71
C LEU A 459 -7.76 -10.95 4.11
N ASP A 460 -8.33 -9.74 4.03
CA ASP A 460 -7.73 -8.54 4.63
C ASP A 460 -7.67 -8.69 6.16
N PRO A 461 -6.64 -8.16 6.87
CA PRO A 461 -6.51 -8.28 8.32
C PRO A 461 -7.78 -7.91 9.11
N MET A 462 -8.49 -6.84 8.75
CA MET A 462 -9.70 -6.43 9.47
C MET A 462 -10.81 -7.48 9.31
N MET A 463 -11.05 -7.96 8.09
CA MET A 463 -12.05 -9.00 7.84
C MET A 463 -11.65 -10.37 8.43
N ALA A 464 -10.36 -10.70 8.42
CA ALA A 464 -9.83 -11.90 9.05
C ALA A 464 -10.11 -11.89 10.57
N LYS A 465 -9.86 -10.75 11.24
CA LYS A 465 -10.19 -10.54 12.65
C LYS A 465 -11.68 -10.73 12.92
N VAL A 466 -12.55 -10.09 12.14
CA VAL A 466 -14.01 -10.22 12.28
C VAL A 466 -14.43 -11.69 12.14
N LEU A 467 -13.98 -12.38 11.09
CA LEU A 467 -14.39 -13.76 10.84
C LEU A 467 -13.95 -14.73 11.94
N LEU A 468 -12.74 -14.56 12.48
CA LEU A 468 -12.22 -15.41 13.56
C LEU A 468 -12.84 -15.09 14.93
N THR A 469 -13.35 -13.88 15.12
CA THR A 469 -14.03 -13.46 16.37
C THR A 469 -15.53 -13.76 16.32
N ALA A 470 -16.12 -13.94 15.15
CA ALA A 470 -17.56 -14.21 14.98
C ALA A 470 -18.15 -15.37 15.81
N PRO A 471 -17.42 -16.45 16.17
CA PRO A 471 -17.95 -17.47 17.08
C PRO A 471 -18.35 -16.93 18.45
N SER A 472 -17.65 -15.92 19.00
CA SER A 472 -17.97 -15.35 20.31
C SER A 472 -19.25 -14.49 20.32
N PHE A 473 -19.75 -14.13 19.13
CA PHE A 473 -20.97 -13.36 18.92
C PHE A 473 -22.14 -14.22 18.42
N ASN A 474 -21.96 -15.55 18.31
CA ASN A 474 -22.95 -16.47 17.76
C ASN A 474 -23.47 -16.06 16.36
N CYS A 475 -22.63 -15.43 15.54
CA CYS A 475 -22.99 -14.94 14.21
C CYS A 475 -22.00 -15.39 13.11
N LEU A 476 -21.32 -16.52 13.33
CA LEU A 476 -20.28 -17.03 12.42
C LEU A 476 -20.82 -17.29 11.02
N SER A 477 -22.02 -17.87 10.89
CA SER A 477 -22.58 -18.22 9.58
C SER A 477 -22.90 -16.96 8.75
N GLU A 478 -23.39 -15.92 9.41
CA GLU A 478 -23.73 -14.63 8.82
C GLU A 478 -22.46 -13.88 8.43
N ILE A 479 -21.48 -13.78 9.33
CA ILE A 479 -20.20 -13.13 9.07
C ILE A 479 -19.43 -13.84 7.96
N LEU A 480 -19.43 -15.18 7.92
CA LEU A 480 -18.83 -15.94 6.83
C LEU A 480 -19.48 -15.61 5.47
N THR A 481 -20.78 -15.31 5.45
CA THR A 481 -21.48 -14.86 4.24
C THR A 481 -21.05 -13.45 3.87
N ILE A 482 -21.05 -12.53 4.85
CA ILE A 482 -20.64 -11.14 4.65
C ILE A 482 -19.19 -11.10 4.12
N ALA A 483 -18.27 -11.84 4.74
CA ALA A 483 -16.87 -11.95 4.30
C ALA A 483 -16.76 -12.41 2.84
N ALA A 484 -17.59 -13.38 2.43
CA ALA A 484 -17.62 -13.85 1.04
C ALA A 484 -18.18 -12.80 0.07
N MET A 485 -19.20 -12.05 0.47
CA MET A 485 -19.84 -11.02 -0.34
C MET A 485 -18.98 -9.77 -0.52
N VAL A 486 -18.30 -9.29 0.53
CA VAL A 486 -17.43 -8.10 0.43
C VAL A 486 -16.12 -8.40 -0.31
N ASN A 487 -15.66 -9.66 -0.32
CA ASN A 487 -14.49 -10.07 -1.09
C ASN A 487 -14.82 -10.41 -2.56
N LEU A 488 -16.02 -10.04 -3.04
CA LEU A 488 -16.36 -10.13 -4.45
C LEU A 488 -15.59 -9.10 -5.25
N GLN A 489 -14.72 -9.58 -6.15
CA GLN A 489 -14.10 -8.72 -7.15
C GLN A 489 -15.09 -8.48 -8.30
N GLY A 490 -16.07 -7.60 -8.08
CA GLY A 490 -17.14 -7.25 -9.01
C GLY A 490 -18.38 -6.67 -8.30
N THR A 491 -19.32 -6.09 -9.04
CA THR A 491 -20.54 -5.54 -8.44
C THR A 491 -21.60 -6.64 -8.25
N VAL A 492 -22.21 -6.68 -7.06
CA VAL A 492 -23.38 -7.52 -6.77
C VAL A 492 -24.56 -7.14 -7.66
N TRP A 493 -24.69 -5.84 -7.93
CA TRP A 493 -25.78 -5.26 -8.70
C TRP A 493 -25.38 -5.05 -10.15
N VAL A 494 -26.26 -5.40 -11.07
CA VAL A 494 -26.17 -5.01 -12.48
C VAL A 494 -26.66 -3.57 -12.61
N GLN A 495 -25.87 -2.71 -13.25
CA GLN A 495 -26.26 -1.34 -13.55
C GLN A 495 -26.42 -1.16 -15.05
N HIS A 496 -27.60 -0.73 -15.48
CA HIS A 496 -27.84 -0.31 -16.86
C HIS A 496 -27.64 1.21 -16.96
N ALA A 497 -26.94 1.65 -18.01
CA ALA A 497 -26.74 3.07 -18.27
C ALA A 497 -28.11 3.76 -18.45
N GLY A 498 -28.36 4.84 -17.70
CA GLY A 498 -29.60 5.63 -17.77
C GLY A 498 -30.71 5.22 -16.78
N ASP A 499 -30.67 4.04 -16.16
CA ASP A 499 -31.76 3.56 -15.28
C ASP A 499 -31.37 3.42 -13.80
N LYS A 500 -30.95 4.55 -13.21
CA LYS A 500 -30.59 4.63 -11.79
C LYS A 500 -31.79 4.39 -10.86
N ARG A 501 -33.00 4.81 -11.26
CA ARG A 501 -34.21 4.69 -10.44
C ARG A 501 -34.71 3.25 -10.34
N SER A 502 -34.71 2.49 -11.42
CA SER A 502 -35.09 1.05 -11.37
C SER A 502 -34.10 0.24 -10.54
N THR A 503 -32.80 0.51 -10.72
CA THR A 503 -31.74 -0.16 -9.93
C THR A 503 -31.94 0.07 -8.43
N GLU A 504 -32.22 1.30 -8.02
CA GLU A 504 -32.49 1.64 -6.62
C GLU A 504 -33.76 0.95 -6.08
N SER A 505 -34.84 0.89 -6.88
CA SER A 505 -36.06 0.19 -6.51
C SER A 505 -35.83 -1.30 -6.26
N HIS A 506 -35.02 -1.96 -7.10
CA HIS A 506 -34.66 -3.38 -6.94
C HIS A 506 -33.75 -3.60 -5.73
N ARG A 507 -32.79 -2.71 -5.48
CA ARG A 507 -31.94 -2.75 -4.29
C ARG A 507 -32.75 -2.67 -2.99
N ARG A 508 -33.75 -1.80 -2.95
CA ARG A 508 -34.64 -1.65 -1.78
C ARG A 508 -35.37 -2.93 -1.39
N LYS A 509 -35.59 -3.88 -2.32
CA LYS A 509 -36.20 -5.18 -2.01
C LYS A 509 -35.35 -6.02 -1.04
N PHE A 510 -34.05 -5.78 -1.00
CA PHE A 510 -33.10 -6.52 -0.16
C PHE A 510 -32.51 -5.66 0.97
N ALA A 511 -32.74 -4.36 0.92
CA ALA A 511 -32.16 -3.38 1.83
C ALA A 511 -32.57 -3.64 3.29
N VAL A 512 -31.59 -3.59 4.18
CA VAL A 512 -31.81 -3.69 5.63
C VAL A 512 -31.55 -2.34 6.28
N GLU A 513 -32.18 -2.06 7.41
CA GLU A 513 -32.07 -0.75 8.07
C GLU A 513 -30.64 -0.51 8.61
N GLU A 514 -30.01 -1.58 9.08
CA GLU A 514 -28.70 -1.60 9.70
C GLU A 514 -27.56 -1.25 8.74
N GLY A 515 -27.73 -1.51 7.45
CA GLY A 515 -26.81 -1.05 6.41
C GLY A 515 -26.38 -2.11 5.41
N ASP A 516 -25.28 -1.83 4.73
CA ASP A 516 -24.89 -2.52 3.50
C ASP A 516 -24.41 -3.96 3.77
N HIS A 517 -23.64 -4.21 4.85
CA HIS A 517 -23.17 -5.55 5.19
C HIS A 517 -24.33 -6.55 5.38
N LEU A 518 -25.37 -6.16 6.11
CA LEU A 518 -26.56 -6.99 6.31
C LEU A 518 -27.40 -7.09 5.03
N THR A 519 -27.36 -6.08 4.17
CA THR A 519 -27.99 -6.14 2.85
C THR A 519 -27.32 -7.20 1.97
N TYR A 520 -25.99 -7.34 2.02
CA TYR A 520 -25.30 -8.43 1.34
C TYR A 520 -25.69 -9.81 1.87
N LEU A 521 -25.87 -9.94 3.19
CA LEU A 521 -26.37 -11.17 3.80
C LEU A 521 -27.77 -11.53 3.25
N ASN A 522 -28.69 -10.57 3.20
CA ASN A 522 -30.04 -10.78 2.67
C ASN A 522 -30.03 -11.16 1.18
N VAL A 523 -29.22 -10.49 0.37
CA VAL A 523 -29.06 -10.82 -1.05
C VAL A 523 -28.55 -12.25 -1.22
N TYR A 524 -27.53 -12.64 -0.46
CA TYR A 524 -26.96 -13.99 -0.54
C TYR A 524 -27.98 -15.07 -0.12
N GLN A 525 -28.72 -14.84 0.97
CA GLN A 525 -29.76 -15.77 1.43
C GLN A 525 -30.87 -15.92 0.39
N ALA A 526 -31.36 -14.82 -0.19
CA ALA A 526 -32.35 -14.85 -1.25
C ALA A 526 -31.83 -15.57 -2.51
N PHE A 527 -30.56 -15.38 -2.85
CA PHE A 527 -29.91 -16.09 -3.93
C PHE A 527 -29.82 -17.59 -3.67
N VAL A 528 -29.29 -18.03 -2.53
CA VAL A 528 -29.13 -19.47 -2.25
C VAL A 528 -30.48 -20.20 -2.19
N THR A 529 -31.52 -19.53 -1.70
CA THR A 529 -32.86 -20.12 -1.58
C THR A 529 -33.65 -20.13 -2.89
N LYS A 530 -33.60 -19.05 -3.67
CA LYS A 530 -34.40 -18.86 -4.90
C LYS A 530 -33.53 -18.77 -6.16
N GLY A 531 -32.56 -17.86 -6.16
CA GLY A 531 -31.80 -17.48 -7.36
C GLY A 531 -30.74 -18.46 -7.86
N LYS A 532 -30.20 -19.35 -7.01
CA LYS A 532 -29.08 -20.22 -7.35
C LYS A 532 -29.43 -21.23 -8.43
N LYS A 533 -30.69 -21.67 -8.49
CA LYS A 533 -31.20 -22.60 -9.51
C LYS A 533 -31.90 -21.88 -10.67
N ASP A 534 -32.07 -20.57 -10.57
CA ASP A 534 -32.82 -19.77 -11.52
C ASP A 534 -32.06 -18.48 -11.86
N SER A 535 -31.29 -18.53 -12.95
CA SER A 535 -30.57 -17.35 -13.45
C SER A 535 -31.52 -16.21 -13.83
N LYS A 536 -32.77 -16.53 -14.24
CA LYS A 536 -33.78 -15.53 -14.56
C LYS A 536 -34.19 -14.72 -13.34
N TRP A 537 -34.29 -15.35 -12.16
CA TRP A 537 -34.54 -14.63 -10.91
C TRP A 537 -33.47 -13.56 -10.63
N CYS A 538 -32.20 -13.83 -10.94
CA CYS A 538 -31.14 -12.84 -10.78
C CYS A 538 -31.30 -11.69 -11.78
N HIS A 539 -31.61 -12.01 -13.04
CA HIS A 539 -31.89 -11.01 -14.07
C HIS A 539 -33.05 -10.09 -13.67
N ASP A 540 -34.17 -10.66 -13.25
CA ASP A 540 -35.39 -9.94 -12.83
C ASP A 540 -35.16 -9.07 -11.57
N ASN A 541 -34.12 -9.36 -10.78
CA ASN A 541 -33.75 -8.58 -9.59
C ASN A 541 -32.51 -7.70 -9.79
N LEU A 542 -31.99 -7.58 -11.02
CA LEU A 542 -30.77 -6.83 -11.34
C LEU A 542 -29.55 -7.26 -10.51
N LEU A 543 -29.45 -8.57 -10.25
CA LEU A 543 -28.36 -9.20 -9.53
C LEU A 543 -27.41 -9.91 -10.48
N ASN A 544 -26.11 -9.82 -10.20
CA ASN A 544 -25.10 -10.48 -11.01
C ASN A 544 -24.97 -11.97 -10.62
N TYR A 545 -25.61 -12.84 -11.40
CA TYR A 545 -25.62 -14.30 -11.18
C TYR A 545 -24.21 -14.89 -11.04
N ARG A 546 -23.28 -14.49 -11.91
CA ARG A 546 -21.88 -14.98 -11.88
C ARG A 546 -21.16 -14.54 -10.60
N ALA A 547 -21.35 -13.29 -10.18
CA ALA A 547 -20.77 -12.79 -8.93
C ALA A 547 -21.33 -13.55 -7.71
N LEU A 548 -22.63 -13.82 -7.68
CA LEU A 548 -23.26 -14.53 -6.57
C LEU A 548 -22.87 -16.02 -6.51
N LEU A 549 -22.73 -16.70 -7.66
CA LEU A 549 -22.15 -18.05 -7.71
C LEU A 549 -20.72 -18.06 -7.15
N ARG A 550 -19.93 -17.04 -7.49
CA ARG A 550 -18.58 -16.88 -6.95
C ARG A 550 -18.59 -16.64 -5.44
N ALA A 551 -19.55 -15.87 -4.91
CA ALA A 551 -19.73 -15.70 -3.47
C ALA A 551 -19.93 -17.04 -2.76
N VAL A 552 -20.74 -17.94 -3.34
CA VAL A 552 -20.95 -19.30 -2.80
C VAL A 552 -19.64 -20.09 -2.76
N SER A 553 -18.82 -20.00 -3.82
CA SER A 553 -17.50 -20.64 -3.87
C SER A 553 -16.53 -20.08 -2.81
N ILE A 554 -16.46 -18.74 -2.69
CA ILE A 554 -15.63 -18.06 -1.69
C ILE A 554 -16.04 -18.48 -0.27
N ARG A 555 -17.35 -18.46 0.02
CA ARG A 555 -17.89 -18.91 1.31
C ARG A 555 -17.47 -20.34 1.64
N GLY A 556 -17.59 -21.26 0.68
CA GLY A 556 -17.18 -22.65 0.86
C GLY A 556 -15.67 -22.85 1.06
N GLN A 557 -14.84 -21.95 0.53
CA GLN A 557 -13.39 -21.98 0.77
C GLN A 557 -13.03 -21.43 2.14
N LEU A 558 -13.60 -20.28 2.52
CA LEU A 558 -13.43 -19.71 3.86
C LEU A 558 -13.92 -20.69 4.94
N LYS A 559 -15.01 -21.42 4.69
CA LYS A 559 -15.48 -22.51 5.56
C LYS A 559 -14.40 -23.58 5.77
N ARG A 560 -13.74 -24.04 4.71
CA ARG A 560 -12.66 -25.05 4.81
C ARG A 560 -11.48 -24.57 5.65
N TYR A 561 -11.13 -23.28 5.60
CA TYR A 561 -10.14 -22.71 6.52
C TYR A 561 -10.60 -22.81 7.97
N LEU A 562 -11.84 -22.39 8.26
CA LEU A 562 -12.41 -22.45 9.61
C LEU A 562 -12.46 -23.89 10.15
N GLU A 563 -12.90 -24.85 9.34
CA GLU A 563 -12.94 -26.27 9.69
C GLU A 563 -11.53 -26.81 9.98
N ARG A 564 -10.52 -26.44 9.18
CA ARG A 564 -9.11 -26.78 9.44
C ARG A 564 -8.59 -26.20 10.75
N PHE A 565 -9.09 -25.02 11.15
CA PHE A 565 -8.77 -24.41 12.44
C PHE A 565 -9.54 -25.02 13.62
N GLY A 566 -10.39 -26.02 13.37
CA GLY A 566 -11.25 -26.65 14.38
C GLY A 566 -12.49 -25.83 14.73
N ILE A 567 -12.83 -24.80 13.94
CA ILE A 567 -14.01 -23.95 14.13
C ILE A 567 -15.18 -24.57 13.36
N GLN A 568 -16.16 -25.08 14.10
CA GLN A 568 -17.37 -25.67 13.51
C GLN A 568 -18.28 -24.58 12.95
N VAL A 569 -18.71 -24.75 11.69
CA VAL A 569 -19.60 -23.81 11.00
C VAL A 569 -20.97 -24.45 10.85
N ASP A 570 -21.99 -23.89 11.50
CA ASP A 570 -23.37 -24.29 11.26
C ASP A 570 -23.83 -23.78 9.87
N GLU A 571 -24.20 -24.72 9.01
CA GLU A 571 -24.69 -24.44 7.66
C GLU A 571 -26.16 -24.04 7.63
N THR A 572 -26.91 -24.27 8.71
CA THR A 572 -28.32 -23.88 8.76
C THR A 572 -28.43 -22.36 8.81
N LEU A 573 -28.75 -21.77 7.65
CA LEU A 573 -29.14 -20.35 7.51
C LEU A 573 -30.49 -20.05 8.21
N SER A 574 -31.16 -21.09 8.72
CA SER A 574 -32.35 -21.03 9.56
C SER A 574 -31.95 -21.35 11.00
N SER A 575 -32.05 -20.34 11.85
CA SER A 575 -31.75 -20.36 13.28
C SER A 575 -32.26 -21.62 13.97
N ARG A 576 -31.35 -22.39 14.57
CA ARG A 576 -31.68 -23.31 15.68
C ARG A 576 -31.85 -22.56 17.01
N HIS A 577 -32.10 -21.26 16.97
CA HIS A 577 -32.20 -20.41 18.14
C HIS A 577 -33.66 -20.03 18.33
N GLY A 578 -34.12 -20.09 19.58
CA GLY A 578 -35.51 -19.79 19.92
C GLY A 578 -35.90 -18.37 19.47
N ALA A 579 -37.20 -18.11 19.38
CA ALA A 579 -37.74 -16.82 18.91
C ALA A 579 -37.19 -15.57 19.66
N ALA A 580 -36.62 -15.75 20.85
CA ALA A 580 -36.00 -14.69 21.66
C ALA A 580 -34.57 -14.30 21.21
N ASP A 581 -33.81 -15.17 20.54
CA ASP A 581 -32.43 -14.92 20.11
C ASP A 581 -32.35 -14.22 18.73
N LEU A 582 -33.39 -14.38 17.90
CA LEU A 582 -33.47 -13.81 16.55
C LEU A 582 -33.54 -12.27 16.55
N SER A 583 -34.07 -11.65 17.61
CA SER A 583 -34.17 -10.19 17.70
C SER A 583 -32.81 -9.51 17.95
N ASN A 584 -31.84 -10.21 18.54
CA ASN A 584 -30.52 -9.68 18.86
C ASN A 584 -29.48 -9.97 17.75
N GLN A 585 -29.81 -10.84 16.77
CA GLN A 585 -28.87 -11.26 15.73
C GLN A 585 -28.28 -10.10 14.90
N PRO A 586 -29.06 -9.09 14.42
CA PRO A 586 -28.49 -7.94 13.71
C PRO A 586 -27.57 -7.08 14.58
N GLU A 587 -27.80 -7.00 15.89
CA GLU A 587 -26.90 -6.33 16.83
C GLU A 587 -25.60 -7.12 16.99
N GLN A 588 -25.65 -8.44 17.18
CA GLN A 588 -24.45 -9.27 17.30
C GLN A 588 -23.56 -9.19 16.06
N ILE A 589 -24.14 -9.19 14.86
CA ILE A 589 -23.39 -8.99 13.60
C ILE A 589 -22.69 -7.63 13.61
N ARG A 590 -23.36 -6.55 14.01
CA ARG A 590 -22.78 -5.20 14.07
C ARG A 590 -21.66 -5.09 15.10
N ARG A 591 -21.86 -5.64 16.31
CA ARG A 591 -20.83 -5.73 17.35
C ARG A 591 -19.61 -6.51 16.84
N CYS A 592 -19.84 -7.66 16.20
CA CYS A 592 -18.78 -8.47 15.61
C CYS A 592 -18.02 -7.73 14.51
N LEU A 593 -18.70 -7.06 13.56
CA LEU A 593 -18.05 -6.28 12.51
C LEU A 593 -17.18 -5.16 13.12
N THR A 594 -17.64 -4.54 14.19
CA THR A 594 -16.90 -3.47 14.87
C THR A 594 -15.56 -3.96 15.41
N THR A 595 -15.42 -5.24 15.79
CA THR A 595 -14.16 -5.81 16.33
C THR A 595 -12.97 -5.75 15.36
N GLY A 596 -13.21 -5.71 14.05
CA GLY A 596 -12.15 -5.54 13.05
C GLY A 596 -12.18 -4.18 12.35
N TYR A 597 -13.35 -3.53 12.24
CA TYR A 597 -13.50 -2.24 11.54
C TYR A 597 -13.56 -1.03 12.48
N PHE A 598 -13.15 -1.14 13.75
CA PHE A 598 -13.11 -0.01 14.68
C PHE A 598 -12.21 1.14 14.19
N ALA A 599 -11.11 0.82 13.48
CA ALA A 599 -10.24 1.82 12.84
C ALA A 599 -10.95 2.56 11.69
N HIS A 600 -11.97 1.94 11.10
CA HIS A 600 -12.83 2.48 10.05
C HIS A 600 -14.20 2.88 10.62
N ALA A 601 -14.21 3.58 11.74
CA ALA A 601 -15.40 4.17 12.33
C ALA A 601 -15.53 5.67 12.02
N ALA A 602 -16.76 6.15 11.86
CA ALA A 602 -17.04 7.55 11.61
C ALA A 602 -18.33 8.01 12.31
N LYS A 603 -18.34 9.30 12.68
CA LYS A 603 -19.48 9.98 13.32
C LYS A 603 -20.15 10.94 12.36
N MET A 604 -21.46 10.81 12.20
CA MET A 604 -22.25 11.72 11.37
C MET A 604 -22.31 13.13 11.99
N GLN A 605 -22.22 14.13 11.14
CA GLN A 605 -22.32 15.55 11.44
C GLN A 605 -23.73 16.07 11.12
N PRO A 606 -24.14 17.23 11.65
CA PRO A 606 -25.48 17.79 11.40
C PRO A 606 -25.80 18.04 9.92
N ASP A 607 -24.79 18.27 9.08
CA ASP A 607 -24.90 18.48 7.64
C ASP A 607 -25.05 17.16 6.83
N GLY A 608 -25.05 16.01 7.51
CA GLY A 608 -25.14 14.69 6.89
C GLY A 608 -23.81 14.12 6.38
N THR A 609 -22.71 14.85 6.53
CA THR A 609 -21.36 14.30 6.32
C THR A 609 -20.93 13.45 7.52
N PHE A 610 -19.86 12.69 7.36
CA PHE A 610 -19.26 11.90 8.44
C PHE A 610 -17.87 12.44 8.75
N LYS A 611 -17.40 12.29 9.99
CA LYS A 611 -16.02 12.54 10.39
C LYS A 611 -15.38 11.30 10.97
N THR A 612 -14.10 11.09 10.70
CA THR A 612 -13.31 10.03 11.36
C THR A 612 -13.34 10.20 12.88
N VAL A 613 -13.05 9.13 13.63
CA VAL A 613 -12.99 9.20 15.11
C VAL A 613 -12.00 10.26 15.60
N SER A 614 -10.88 10.43 14.90
CA SER A 614 -9.87 11.47 15.15
C SER A 614 -10.33 12.90 14.80
N GLY A 615 -11.46 13.06 14.12
CA GLY A 615 -12.05 14.35 13.74
C GLY A 615 -11.36 15.08 12.57
N GLY A 616 -10.25 14.54 12.05
CA GLY A 616 -9.40 15.22 11.07
C GLY A 616 -9.90 15.21 9.63
N LEU A 617 -10.85 14.33 9.27
CA LEU A 617 -11.29 14.17 7.89
C LEU A 617 -12.80 14.08 7.73
N THR A 618 -13.33 14.83 6.76
CA THR A 618 -14.73 14.77 6.33
C THR A 618 -14.93 13.70 5.26
N LEU A 619 -15.97 12.90 5.45
CA LEU A 619 -16.32 11.72 4.67
C LEU A 619 -17.76 11.82 4.18
N HIS A 620 -18.04 11.21 3.04
CA HIS A 620 -19.38 11.13 2.46
C HIS A 620 -19.76 9.66 2.26
N ALA A 621 -20.98 9.27 2.61
CA ALA A 621 -21.47 7.97 2.16
C ALA A 621 -21.45 7.92 0.63
N HIS A 622 -20.97 6.83 0.04
CA HIS A 622 -20.95 6.69 -1.41
C HIS A 622 -22.39 6.54 -1.95
N PRO A 623 -22.75 7.06 -3.13
CA PRO A 623 -24.11 6.96 -3.69
C PRO A 623 -24.64 5.53 -3.89
N THR A 624 -23.78 4.52 -3.81
CA THR A 624 -24.20 3.11 -3.89
C THR A 624 -24.58 2.52 -2.54
N SER A 625 -24.25 3.19 -1.43
CA SER A 625 -24.59 2.78 -0.07
C SER A 625 -26.02 3.16 0.27
N LEU A 626 -26.71 2.32 1.03
CA LEU A 626 -28.01 2.66 1.61
C LEU A 626 -27.92 3.85 2.58
N MET A 627 -26.73 4.09 3.15
CA MET A 627 -26.48 5.19 4.07
C MET A 627 -26.33 6.55 3.38
N PHE A 628 -26.35 6.60 2.03
CA PHE A 628 -26.31 7.87 1.29
C PHE A 628 -27.45 8.82 1.65
N ASN A 629 -28.65 8.28 1.90
CA ASN A 629 -29.85 9.04 2.20
C ASN A 629 -30.40 8.79 3.62
N ARG A 630 -29.67 8.06 4.45
CA ARG A 630 -30.12 7.67 5.80
C ARG A 630 -29.26 8.34 6.86
N LYS A 631 -29.89 8.66 7.99
CA LYS A 631 -29.20 9.21 9.15
C LYS A 631 -28.75 8.07 10.06
N ALA A 632 -27.49 8.13 10.50
CA ALA A 632 -26.92 7.21 11.48
C ALA A 632 -25.84 7.94 12.27
N ASP A 633 -25.96 8.02 13.59
CA ASP A 633 -25.03 8.80 14.42
C ASP A 633 -23.58 8.30 14.32
N TRP A 634 -23.40 6.98 14.36
CA TRP A 634 -22.12 6.31 14.20
C TRP A 634 -22.22 5.20 13.17
N VAL A 635 -21.17 5.05 12.39
CA VAL A 635 -21.06 4.03 11.34
C VAL A 635 -19.67 3.41 11.34
N ILE A 636 -19.60 2.17 10.87
CA ILE A 636 -18.37 1.55 10.35
C ILE A 636 -18.48 1.41 8.84
N PHE A 637 -17.35 1.38 8.16
CA PHE A 637 -17.27 1.21 6.72
C PHE A 637 -16.19 0.22 6.30
N HIS A 638 -16.38 -0.47 5.18
CA HIS A 638 -15.42 -1.44 4.67
C HIS A 638 -14.28 -0.75 3.90
N GLU A 639 -14.64 0.14 2.98
CA GLU A 639 -13.69 0.82 2.09
C GLU A 639 -13.83 2.34 2.19
N ILE A 640 -12.71 3.03 2.01
CA ILE A 640 -12.61 4.47 1.86
C ILE A 640 -11.89 4.77 0.56
N MET A 641 -12.42 5.72 -0.20
CA MET A 641 -11.81 6.14 -1.46
C MET A 641 -12.02 7.63 -1.70
N GLN A 642 -11.02 8.28 -2.27
CA GLN A 642 -11.16 9.67 -2.72
C GLN A 642 -11.44 9.73 -4.22
N THR A 643 -12.51 10.44 -4.60
CA THR A 643 -12.88 10.70 -6.00
C THR A 643 -13.08 12.20 -6.18
N GLY A 644 -12.19 12.84 -6.92
CA GLY A 644 -12.13 14.30 -7.02
C GLY A 644 -11.82 14.92 -5.65
N GLU A 645 -12.60 15.92 -5.25
CA GLU A 645 -12.42 16.61 -3.96
C GLU A 645 -13.11 15.91 -2.78
N LYS A 646 -13.91 14.87 -3.04
CA LYS A 646 -14.71 14.20 -2.01
C LYS A 646 -14.15 12.84 -1.65
N THR A 647 -14.08 12.59 -0.35
CA THR A 647 -13.75 11.27 0.20
C THR A 647 -15.03 10.51 0.50
N TYR A 648 -15.20 9.38 -0.16
CA TYR A 648 -16.37 8.51 -0.04
C TYR A 648 -16.06 7.26 0.79
N ILE A 649 -16.99 6.88 1.67
CA ILE A 649 -17.01 5.60 2.38
C ILE A 649 -18.03 4.65 1.75
N ARG A 650 -17.67 3.37 1.64
CA ARG A 650 -18.48 2.30 1.04
C ARG A 650 -18.72 1.16 2.01
N ASP A 651 -19.80 0.43 1.73
CA ASP A 651 -20.30 -0.68 2.53
C ASP A 651 -20.46 -0.27 4.00
N VAL A 652 -21.40 0.65 4.22
CA VAL A 652 -21.55 1.36 5.49
C VAL A 652 -22.61 0.67 6.34
N THR A 653 -22.32 0.48 7.62
CA THR A 653 -23.24 -0.12 8.60
C THR A 653 -23.32 0.74 9.85
N LYS A 654 -24.55 1.01 10.30
CA LYS A 654 -24.81 1.79 11.52
C LYS A 654 -24.35 1.01 12.75
N ILE A 655 -23.71 1.69 13.69
CA ILE A 655 -23.27 1.12 14.98
C ILE A 655 -23.65 2.05 16.11
N GLU A 656 -23.56 1.56 17.35
CA GLU A 656 -23.68 2.39 18.54
C GLU A 656 -22.30 2.73 19.09
N LYS A 657 -22.16 3.90 19.72
CA LYS A 657 -20.89 4.32 20.34
C LYS A 657 -20.42 3.33 21.40
N SER A 658 -21.34 2.71 22.14
CA SER A 658 -21.06 1.67 23.14
C SER A 658 -20.26 0.51 22.56
N TYR A 659 -20.53 0.08 21.32
CA TYR A 659 -19.83 -1.04 20.70
C TYR A 659 -18.34 -0.77 20.53
N LEU A 660 -17.94 0.48 20.25
CA LEU A 660 -16.54 0.89 20.16
C LEU A 660 -15.84 0.86 21.53
N LEU A 661 -16.57 1.21 22.61
CA LEU A 661 -16.05 1.20 23.98
C LEU A 661 -15.94 -0.23 24.54
N ASP A 662 -16.88 -1.11 24.20
CA ASP A 662 -16.82 -2.53 24.59
C ASP A 662 -15.54 -3.18 24.03
N ILE A 663 -15.17 -2.84 22.79
CA ILE A 663 -13.98 -3.40 22.13
C ILE A 663 -12.68 -2.93 22.78
N THR A 664 -12.58 -1.67 23.23
CA THR A 664 -11.38 -1.22 23.95
C THR A 664 -11.20 -2.07 25.20
N SER A 665 -12.27 -2.33 25.97
CA SER A 665 -12.20 -3.21 27.15
C SER A 665 -11.77 -4.66 26.82
N ILE A 666 -12.16 -5.20 25.67
CA ILE A 666 -11.79 -6.55 25.19
C ILE A 666 -10.33 -6.59 24.70
N LEU A 667 -9.87 -5.56 23.99
CA LEU A 667 -8.48 -5.42 23.55
C LEU A 667 -7.52 -5.32 24.75
N TRP A 668 -7.93 -4.62 25.82
CA TRP A 668 -7.20 -4.53 27.08
C TRP A 668 -7.13 -5.87 27.83
N ARG A 669 -8.24 -6.64 27.91
CA ARG A 669 -8.24 -7.97 28.53
C ARG A 669 -7.36 -8.98 27.80
N HIS A 670 -7.38 -8.98 26.46
CA HIS A 670 -6.52 -9.87 25.68
C HIS A 670 -5.03 -9.55 25.78
N HIS A 671 -4.63 -8.31 26.09
CA HIS A 671 -3.23 -7.99 26.41
C HIS A 671 -2.80 -8.57 27.77
N HIS A 672 -3.70 -8.67 28.75
CA HIS A 672 -3.37 -9.12 30.10
C HIS A 672 -3.53 -10.64 30.32
N ASP A 673 -4.36 -11.33 29.52
CA ASP A 673 -4.53 -12.79 29.60
C ASP A 673 -3.33 -13.59 29.05
N HIS A 674 -2.33 -12.94 28.43
CA HIS A 674 -1.09 -13.59 28.03
C HIS A 674 -0.03 -13.68 29.14
N ASP A 675 -0.26 -13.02 30.28
CA ASP A 675 0.57 -13.10 31.49
C ASP A 675 -0.20 -13.80 32.64
N GLY A 676 -0.52 -15.08 32.44
CA GLY A 676 -1.25 -15.89 33.42
C GLY A 676 -0.35 -16.63 34.42
N HIS A 677 0.20 -15.93 35.42
CA HIS A 677 0.33 -16.47 36.79
C HIS A 677 -0.41 -15.50 37.73
N GLY A 678 -1.42 -16.03 38.42
CA GLY A 678 -2.55 -15.25 38.91
C GLY A 678 -2.35 -14.50 40.22
N HIS A 679 -3.32 -13.63 40.51
CA HIS A 679 -3.99 -13.52 41.81
C HIS A 679 -5.25 -12.65 41.67
N CYS A 680 -6.36 -13.13 42.24
CA CYS A 680 -7.59 -12.37 42.45
C CYS A 680 -7.42 -11.38 43.60
N HIS A 681 -7.95 -10.17 43.47
CA HIS A 681 -8.84 -9.52 44.44
C HIS A 681 -9.45 -8.27 43.79
N GLY A 682 -10.75 -8.07 43.98
CA GLY A 682 -11.50 -6.97 43.40
C GLY A 682 -11.48 -5.70 44.24
N GLU A 683 -11.72 -4.58 43.56
CA GLU A 683 -12.45 -3.40 44.06
C GLU A 683 -12.87 -2.56 42.84
N ASP A 684 -14.10 -2.03 42.90
CA ASP A 684 -14.74 -1.24 41.86
C ASP A 684 -13.95 0.06 41.59
N HIS A 685 -13.38 0.19 40.39
CA HIS A 685 -12.96 1.48 39.85
C HIS A 685 -13.55 1.69 38.45
N ASP A 686 -14.36 2.74 38.36
CA ASP A 686 -14.89 3.33 37.13
C ASP A 686 -13.73 3.80 36.25
N HIS A 687 -13.44 3.03 35.19
CA HIS A 687 -12.44 3.38 34.17
C HIS A 687 -13.13 3.69 32.85
N THR A 688 -13.93 4.74 32.85
CA THR A 688 -14.28 5.44 31.62
C THR A 688 -13.16 6.43 31.26
N ASN A 689 -12.35 6.01 30.27
CA ASN A 689 -11.13 6.64 29.72
C ASN A 689 -9.82 6.20 30.42
N ASP A 690 -8.99 5.44 29.72
CA ASP A 690 -7.60 5.87 29.43
C ASP A 690 -6.83 4.80 28.62
N ILE A 691 -6.79 5.01 27.29
CA ILE A 691 -5.49 4.93 26.62
C ILE A 691 -4.75 6.16 27.14
N THR A 692 -3.74 5.99 28.00
CA THR A 692 -3.23 7.09 28.82
C THR A 692 -2.89 8.31 27.95
N PRO A 693 -3.58 9.46 28.11
CA PRO A 693 -3.31 10.71 27.38
C PRO A 693 -1.88 11.23 27.60
N ALA A 694 -1.21 10.73 28.65
CA ALA A 694 0.16 11.08 29.00
C ALA A 694 1.14 10.88 27.83
N ILE A 695 1.07 9.76 27.09
CA ILE A 695 2.03 9.44 26.01
C ILE A 695 1.87 10.37 24.80
N GLN A 696 0.63 10.76 24.45
CA GLN A 696 0.38 11.68 23.33
C GLN A 696 0.89 13.11 23.57
N SER A 697 1.08 13.48 24.84
CA SER A 697 1.58 14.80 25.23
C SER A 697 3.10 14.86 25.42
N LEU A 698 3.82 13.73 25.41
CA LEU A 698 5.26 13.72 25.59
C LEU A 698 5.95 14.31 24.35
N LEU A 699 6.80 15.30 24.56
CA LEU A 699 7.63 15.90 23.50
C LEU A 699 8.87 15.06 23.17
N TYR A 700 8.95 13.82 23.66
CA TYR A 700 10.11 12.94 23.55
C TYR A 700 10.60 12.77 22.10
N SER A 701 9.69 12.51 21.15
CA SER A 701 10.04 12.38 19.72
C SER A 701 10.46 13.68 19.05
N GLN A 702 10.30 14.81 19.75
CA GLN A 702 10.65 16.15 19.26
C GLN A 702 11.97 16.65 19.85
N VAL A 703 12.56 15.98 20.84
CA VAL A 703 13.88 16.35 21.37
C VAL A 703 14.95 15.99 20.34
N ASN A 704 15.87 16.91 20.07
CA ASN A 704 17.05 16.63 19.27
C ASN A 704 18.15 16.11 20.19
N PHE A 705 18.17 14.79 20.40
CA PHE A 705 19.05 14.17 21.38
C PHE A 705 20.55 14.28 21.07
N ASP A 706 20.92 14.53 19.81
CA ASP A 706 22.32 14.61 19.37
C ASP A 706 22.95 15.98 19.65
N LEU A 707 22.11 17.00 19.93
CA LEU A 707 22.54 18.36 20.24
C LEU A 707 22.38 18.73 21.72
N ILE A 708 22.05 17.76 22.59
CA ILE A 708 21.99 17.99 24.03
C ILE A 708 23.39 18.26 24.56
N THR A 709 23.58 19.37 25.25
CA THR A 709 24.81 19.68 25.97
C THR A 709 24.56 19.69 27.47
N THR A 710 25.53 19.22 28.24
CA THR A 710 25.47 19.20 29.71
C THR A 710 26.84 19.59 30.25
N LEU A 711 26.88 20.58 31.13
CA LEU A 711 28.09 21.04 31.82
C LEU A 711 28.12 20.47 33.23
N ASN A 712 29.33 20.22 33.72
CA ASN A 712 29.62 19.62 35.02
C ASN A 712 29.10 18.18 35.20
N GLU A 713 28.98 17.39 34.12
CA GLU A 713 28.61 15.97 34.24
C GLU A 713 29.84 15.07 34.51
N THR A 714 29.75 14.19 35.50
CA THR A 714 30.83 13.24 35.88
C THR A 714 31.15 12.25 34.76
N THR A 715 30.10 11.76 34.09
CA THR A 715 30.23 10.82 32.96
C THR A 715 29.83 11.53 31.67
N PRO A 716 30.69 11.55 30.63
CA PRO A 716 30.35 12.20 29.36
C PRO A 716 29.06 11.67 28.74
N ASN A 717 28.18 12.56 28.31
CA ASN A 717 26.85 12.29 27.75
C ASN A 717 25.85 11.62 28.71
N SER A 718 26.09 11.63 30.03
CA SER A 718 25.13 11.16 31.01
C SER A 718 23.85 11.99 31.00
N GLY A 719 23.95 13.30 30.78
CA GLY A 719 22.81 14.19 30.60
C GLY A 719 21.94 13.79 29.40
N ALA A 720 22.54 13.62 28.23
CA ALA A 720 21.80 13.13 27.05
C ALA A 720 21.18 11.74 27.31
N SER A 721 21.85 10.89 28.10
CA SER A 721 21.40 9.54 28.41
C SER A 721 20.15 9.50 29.29
N ILE A 722 20.02 10.40 30.28
CA ILE A 722 18.81 10.48 31.13
C ILE A 722 17.61 11.07 30.38
N VAL A 723 17.83 11.90 29.36
CA VAL A 723 16.78 12.46 28.48
C VAL A 723 16.34 11.42 27.43
N LYS A 724 17.26 10.53 27.00
CA LYS A 724 17.00 9.41 26.07
C LYS A 724 16.27 8.23 26.69
N LYS A 725 16.01 8.22 28.00
CA LYS A 725 15.17 7.19 28.61
C LYS A 725 13.74 7.30 28.08
N THR A 726 13.19 6.17 27.66
CA THR A 726 11.77 6.11 27.30
C THR A 726 10.89 6.27 28.54
N TRP A 727 9.60 6.54 28.34
CA TRP A 727 8.65 6.60 29.47
C TRP A 727 8.61 5.30 30.28
N ALA A 728 8.87 4.14 29.66
CA ALA A 728 8.96 2.86 30.37
C ALA A 728 10.21 2.75 31.25
N GLU A 729 11.31 3.40 30.85
CA GLU A 729 12.60 3.37 31.55
C GLU A 729 12.78 4.52 32.54
N ARG A 730 11.80 5.44 32.63
CA ARG A 730 11.90 6.69 33.41
C ARG A 730 12.21 6.48 34.90
N LEU A 731 11.80 5.34 35.47
CA LEU A 731 12.02 4.97 36.87
C LEU A 731 13.24 4.06 37.06
N ASN A 732 13.98 3.73 35.99
CA ASN A 732 15.22 2.98 36.12
C ASN A 732 16.29 3.90 36.72
N ASP A 733 17.00 3.45 37.75
CA ASP A 733 18.07 4.24 38.38
C ASP A 733 19.28 4.46 37.48
N LYS A 734 19.40 3.73 36.35
CA LYS A 734 20.51 3.87 35.40
C LYS A 734 20.01 4.00 33.95
N PRO A 735 20.65 4.84 33.11
CA PRO A 735 21.74 5.78 33.41
C PRO A 735 21.31 6.90 34.37
N GLU A 736 22.23 7.49 35.14
CA GLU A 736 22.00 8.63 36.04
C GLU A 736 22.95 9.76 35.66
N LEU A 737 22.50 11.01 35.75
CA LEU A 737 23.34 12.20 35.64
C LEU A 737 23.80 12.59 37.03
N GLU A 738 25.10 12.73 37.22
CA GLU A 738 25.73 13.12 38.49
C GLU A 738 26.72 14.26 38.21
N SER A 739 26.71 15.30 39.03
CA SER A 739 27.64 16.43 38.90
C SER A 739 29.06 16.08 39.34
N ASP A 740 30.08 16.66 38.69
CA ASP A 740 31.49 16.26 38.85
C ASP A 740 32.22 17.04 39.96
N ALA A 741 32.08 18.37 39.97
CA ALA A 741 32.89 19.24 40.83
C ALA A 741 32.14 19.87 42.03
N ASP A 742 30.86 20.20 41.83
CA ASP A 742 29.98 20.85 42.80
C ASP A 742 28.52 20.49 42.50
N GLU A 743 27.57 20.97 43.29
CA GLU A 743 26.14 20.68 43.15
C GLU A 743 25.51 21.26 41.87
N GLN A 744 26.22 22.07 41.09
CA GLN A 744 25.65 22.79 39.96
C GLN A 744 25.61 21.95 38.68
N LEU A 745 24.47 21.92 37.99
CA LEU A 745 24.34 21.28 36.67
C LEU A 745 23.67 22.23 35.68
N LEU A 746 24.22 22.34 34.48
CA LEU A 746 23.63 23.13 33.40
C LEU A 746 23.42 22.26 32.16
N MET A 747 22.17 22.11 31.73
CA MET A 747 21.79 21.25 30.61
C MET A 747 20.94 22.00 29.59
N THR A 748 21.33 21.98 28.32
CA THR A 748 20.56 22.56 27.21
C THR A 748 19.93 21.45 26.39
N ILE A 749 18.60 21.48 26.26
CA ILE A 749 17.81 20.47 25.53
C ILE A 749 17.12 21.13 24.33
N PRO A 750 17.63 20.94 23.09
CA PRO A 750 17.00 21.45 21.88
C PRO A 750 15.87 20.54 21.37
N PHE A 751 14.91 21.13 20.65
CA PHE A 751 13.85 20.43 19.94
C PHE A 751 14.03 20.50 18.42
N ASN A 752 13.52 19.52 17.67
CA ASN A 752 13.53 19.42 16.21
C ASN A 752 12.60 20.45 15.51
N GLY A 753 11.88 21.27 16.28
CA GLY A 753 10.99 22.33 15.81
C GLY A 753 10.43 23.14 16.97
N GLN A 754 9.41 23.97 16.72
CA GLN A 754 8.78 24.77 17.77
C GLN A 754 7.79 23.92 18.59
N VAL A 755 7.87 23.99 19.91
CA VAL A 755 6.97 23.30 20.85
C VAL A 755 6.35 24.28 21.84
N ASN A 756 5.13 24.00 22.28
CA ASN A 756 4.53 24.63 23.44
C ASN A 756 4.75 23.70 24.64
N VAL A 757 5.63 24.07 25.57
CA VAL A 757 5.96 23.23 26.73
C VAL A 757 4.94 23.50 27.84
N HIS A 758 4.30 22.43 28.32
CA HIS A 758 3.29 22.49 29.37
C HIS A 758 3.85 22.09 30.73
N SER A 759 4.71 21.08 30.79
CA SER A 759 5.29 20.59 32.05
C SER A 759 6.70 20.06 31.82
N LEU A 760 7.59 20.28 32.78
CA LEU A 760 8.86 19.56 32.93
C LEU A 760 8.59 18.28 33.73
N LEU A 761 9.16 17.16 33.28
CA LEU A 761 9.07 15.88 33.95
C LEU A 761 10.44 15.55 34.53
N LEU A 762 10.54 15.33 35.83
CA LEU A 762 11.80 15.08 36.52
C LEU A 762 11.70 13.85 37.43
N TYR A 763 12.61 12.90 37.28
CA TYR A 763 12.81 11.82 38.25
C TYR A 763 14.19 11.92 38.85
N THR A 764 14.27 11.72 40.16
CA THR A 764 15.50 11.73 40.95
C THR A 764 15.42 10.57 41.94
N ALA A 765 16.53 9.89 42.19
CA ALA A 765 16.57 8.84 43.21
C ALA A 765 16.28 9.46 44.60
N PRO A 766 15.68 8.71 45.55
CA PRO A 766 15.32 9.21 46.88
C PRO A 766 16.56 9.40 47.77
N THR A 767 17.36 10.40 47.43
CA THR A 767 18.64 10.76 48.05
C THR A 767 18.68 12.27 48.32
N ASN A 768 19.56 12.69 49.23
CA ASN A 768 19.76 14.11 49.52
C ASN A 768 20.47 14.85 48.36
N SER A 769 21.16 14.12 47.47
CA SER A 769 21.72 14.65 46.22
C SER A 769 20.66 15.09 45.19
N ALA A 770 19.37 14.91 45.45
CA ALA A 770 18.33 15.36 44.52
C ALA A 770 18.29 16.89 44.43
N PRO A 771 18.12 17.48 43.23
CA PRO A 771 18.01 18.92 43.06
C PRO A 771 16.84 19.49 43.87
N LYS A 772 17.07 20.65 44.48
CA LYS A 772 16.09 21.39 45.29
C LYS A 772 15.43 22.49 44.47
N THR A 773 16.21 23.17 43.62
CA THR A 773 15.70 24.23 42.75
C THR A 773 16.18 24.04 41.31
N VAL A 774 15.30 24.28 40.34
CA VAL A 774 15.65 24.34 38.92
C VAL A 774 15.22 25.67 38.31
N LYS A 775 16.20 26.40 37.76
CA LYS A 775 16.00 27.62 36.96
C LYS A 775 15.89 27.23 35.49
N LEU A 776 14.84 27.69 34.80
CA LEU A 776 14.53 27.34 33.42
C LEU A 776 14.67 28.55 32.49
N PHE A 777 15.41 28.38 31.39
CA PHE A 777 15.59 29.40 30.36
C PHE A 777 15.07 28.92 29.02
N LYS A 778 14.26 29.75 28.36
CA LYS A 778 13.69 29.48 27.04
C LYS A 778 14.63 29.97 25.93
N ASN A 779 14.97 29.09 24.98
CA ASN A 779 15.70 29.42 23.76
C ASN A 779 17.07 30.09 24.00
N ARG A 780 17.82 29.61 25.01
CA ARG A 780 19.13 30.16 25.43
C ARG A 780 20.16 29.05 25.54
N ASP A 781 20.96 28.85 24.50
CA ASP A 781 22.06 27.87 24.44
C ASP A 781 23.44 28.49 24.73
N ASP A 782 23.50 29.80 25.00
CA ASP A 782 24.69 30.61 25.24
C ASP A 782 25.02 30.81 26.73
N LEU A 783 24.41 30.03 27.62
CA LEU A 783 24.57 30.20 29.08
C LEU A 783 25.74 29.38 29.63
N ASP A 784 26.44 29.97 30.60
CA ASP A 784 27.35 29.30 31.53
C ASP A 784 26.87 29.45 32.98
N PHE A 785 27.55 28.83 33.94
CA PHE A 785 27.17 28.86 35.36
C PHE A 785 27.09 30.28 35.95
N SER A 786 28.01 31.18 35.56
CA SER A 786 28.02 32.56 36.05
C SER A 786 26.81 33.34 35.53
N THR A 787 26.55 33.21 34.23
CA THR A 787 25.48 33.92 33.53
C THR A 787 24.11 33.35 33.93
N ALA A 788 24.00 32.03 34.14
CA ALA A 788 22.78 31.37 34.59
C ALA A 788 22.42 31.71 36.05
N SER A 789 23.42 32.04 36.88
CA SER A 789 23.20 32.48 38.26
C SER A 789 22.70 33.92 38.36
N GLU A 790 23.22 34.81 37.50
CA GLU A 790 22.90 36.26 37.53
C GLU A 790 21.64 36.63 36.73
N LEU A 791 21.36 35.94 35.62
CA LEU A 791 20.23 36.25 34.76
C LEU A 791 18.90 35.84 35.38
N HIS A 792 17.86 36.63 35.10
CA HIS A 792 16.49 36.27 35.45
C HIS A 792 16.00 35.09 34.59
N PRO A 793 15.65 33.93 35.21
CA PRO A 793 15.14 32.79 34.48
C PRO A 793 13.72 33.05 33.96
N THR A 794 13.33 32.31 32.91
CA THR A 794 11.96 32.35 32.38
C THR A 794 10.96 31.82 33.42
N GLN A 795 11.38 30.82 34.21
CA GLN A 795 10.65 30.31 35.36
C GLN A 795 11.61 29.60 36.31
N THR A 796 11.45 29.78 37.63
CA THR A 796 12.13 28.99 38.67
C THR A 796 11.12 28.03 39.29
N ILE A 797 11.54 26.79 39.55
CA ILE A 797 10.70 25.76 40.15
C ILE A 797 11.43 25.11 41.31
N GLU A 798 10.74 25.01 42.45
CA GLU A 798 11.18 24.17 43.57
C GLU A 798 10.81 22.71 43.29
N VAL A 799 11.81 21.84 43.34
CA VAL A 799 11.66 20.41 43.10
C VAL A 799 11.38 19.73 44.46
N PRO A 800 10.24 19.03 44.62
CA PRO A 800 9.95 18.32 45.87
C PRO A 800 11.02 17.29 46.21
N GLN A 801 11.35 17.13 47.49
CA GLN A 801 12.31 16.10 47.94
C GLN A 801 11.75 14.69 47.60
N PRO A 802 12.51 13.85 46.87
CA PRO A 802 12.06 12.51 46.50
C PRO A 802 11.98 11.58 47.72
N VAL A 803 10.85 10.90 47.85
CA VAL A 803 10.62 9.86 48.86
C VAL A 803 10.70 8.46 48.22
N PRO A 804 11.06 7.40 48.96
CA PRO A 804 11.07 6.04 48.42
C PRO A 804 9.72 5.66 47.80
N GLY A 805 9.73 5.23 46.53
CA GLY A 805 8.53 4.90 45.77
C GLY A 805 7.85 6.08 45.07
N ALA A 806 8.46 7.28 45.06
CA ALA A 806 7.98 8.41 44.27
C ALA A 806 8.03 8.12 42.76
N ASP A 807 6.97 8.49 42.03
CA ASP A 807 6.95 8.51 40.56
C ASP A 807 7.60 9.82 40.06
N VAL A 808 7.64 10.00 38.74
CA VAL A 808 8.17 11.21 38.09
C VAL A 808 7.40 12.47 38.52
N PHE A 809 8.11 13.49 38.98
CA PHE A 809 7.54 14.79 39.27
C PHE A 809 7.12 15.50 37.99
N GLU A 810 5.83 15.79 37.85
CA GLU A 810 5.31 16.67 36.82
C GLU A 810 5.27 18.11 37.34
N LEU A 811 6.22 18.92 36.88
CA LEU A 811 6.41 20.31 37.28
C LEU A 811 5.76 21.24 36.23
N PRO A 812 4.60 21.85 36.53
CA PRO A 812 3.85 22.62 35.54
C PRO A 812 4.56 23.93 35.16
N LEU A 813 4.58 24.22 33.86
CA LEU A 813 5.14 25.45 33.30
C LEU A 813 4.04 26.45 32.93
N ASN A 814 4.34 27.75 33.05
CA ASN A 814 3.42 28.80 32.61
C ASN A 814 3.33 28.83 31.08
N ARG A 815 2.24 28.29 30.54
CA ARG A 815 2.02 28.15 29.09
C ARG A 815 2.15 29.46 28.30
N ALA A 816 1.91 30.61 28.92
CA ALA A 816 2.07 31.92 28.27
C ALA A 816 3.54 32.23 27.98
N HIS A 817 4.46 31.80 28.85
CA HIS A 817 5.90 32.01 28.68
C HIS A 817 6.54 30.95 27.79
N TRP A 818 6.00 29.72 27.80
CA TRP A 818 6.62 28.53 27.18
C TRP A 818 6.02 28.11 25.83
N ASN A 819 5.40 29.04 25.09
CA ASN A 819 4.96 28.82 23.71
C ASN A 819 6.12 28.96 22.69
N ALA A 820 6.03 28.35 21.51
CA ALA A 820 7.03 28.51 20.43
C ALA A 820 8.50 28.33 20.89
N THR A 821 8.73 27.38 21.78
CA THR A 821 10.03 27.04 22.37
C THR A 821 10.81 26.14 21.40
N THR A 822 12.09 26.44 21.17
CA THR A 822 13.02 25.67 20.34
C THR A 822 14.11 24.98 21.15
N SER A 823 14.42 25.49 22.35
CA SER A 823 15.26 24.80 23.34
C SER A 823 14.87 25.20 24.76
N VAL A 824 15.13 24.32 25.73
CA VAL A 824 14.98 24.57 27.16
C VAL A 824 16.32 24.31 27.84
N THR A 825 16.80 25.29 28.60
CA THR A 825 18.03 25.16 29.39
C THR A 825 17.67 25.06 30.87
N LEU A 826 18.12 23.98 31.51
CA LEU A 826 17.90 23.65 32.92
C LEU A 826 19.16 23.99 33.69
N PHE A 827 19.06 24.85 34.70
CA PHE A 827 20.13 25.12 35.65
C PHE A 827 19.69 24.66 37.04
N PHE A 828 20.36 23.62 37.54
CA PHE A 828 20.23 23.13 38.91
C PHE A 828 21.29 23.81 39.75
N GLU A 829 20.86 24.61 40.73
CA GLU A 829 21.75 25.47 41.53
C GLU A 829 22.11 24.82 42.87
N ASP A 830 21.18 24.08 43.46
CA ASP A 830 21.29 23.47 44.77
C ASP A 830 20.57 22.11 44.85
N ASN A 831 20.90 21.34 45.88
CA ASN A 831 20.30 20.04 46.18
C ASN A 831 19.75 19.99 47.62
N TRP A 832 19.10 18.88 47.97
CA TRP A 832 18.48 18.67 49.29
C TRP A 832 19.47 18.25 50.40
N SER A 833 20.77 18.24 50.14
CA SER A 833 21.79 17.88 51.14
C SER A 833 22.14 19.01 52.10
N ASP A 834 21.65 20.23 51.83
CA ASP A 834 21.98 21.45 52.58
C ASP A 834 23.51 21.66 52.76
N GLY A 835 24.30 21.21 51.77
CA GLY A 835 25.76 21.35 51.72
C GLY A 835 26.56 20.20 52.33
N GLU A 836 25.91 19.07 52.67
CA GLU A 836 26.59 17.85 53.12
C GLU A 836 27.07 16.95 51.95
N GLU A 837 26.42 17.03 50.78
CA GLU A 837 26.81 16.32 49.57
C GLU A 837 27.05 17.32 48.43
N ASP A 838 28.30 17.40 47.98
CA ASP A 838 28.75 18.32 46.92
C ASP A 838 28.33 17.87 45.50
N VAL A 839 27.38 16.94 45.38
CA VAL A 839 26.95 16.38 44.08
C VAL A 839 25.43 16.38 43.92
N THR A 840 24.96 16.69 42.72
CA THR A 840 23.54 16.64 42.35
C THR A 840 23.29 15.48 41.40
N LYS A 841 22.24 14.69 41.67
CA LYS A 841 21.86 13.49 40.91
C LYS A 841 20.48 13.61 40.29
N VAL A 842 20.38 13.29 39.00
CA VAL A 842 19.13 13.32 38.22
C VAL A 842 18.97 12.04 37.42
N GLY A 843 17.82 11.37 37.58
CA GLY A 843 17.53 10.08 36.95
C GLY A 843 16.79 10.18 35.62
N TYR A 844 15.90 11.16 35.43
CA TYR A 844 15.13 11.34 34.19
C TYR A 844 14.76 12.79 34.00
N VAL A 845 14.82 13.24 32.75
CA VAL A 845 14.29 14.53 32.32
C VAL A 845 13.43 14.31 31.07
N GLY A 846 12.19 14.80 31.11
CA GLY A 846 11.26 14.77 29.98
C GLY A 846 10.39 16.01 29.93
N PHE A 847 9.60 16.15 28.86
CA PHE A 847 8.70 17.28 28.69
C PHE A 847 7.32 16.83 28.21
N LYS A 848 6.27 17.45 28.75
CA LYS A 848 4.92 17.40 28.19
C LYS A 848 4.62 18.71 27.47
N GLY A 849 3.94 18.63 26.34
CA GLY A 849 3.63 19.79 25.52
C GLY A 849 2.93 19.45 24.21
N GLN A 850 2.94 20.40 23.29
CA GLN A 850 2.41 20.24 21.94
C GLN A 850 3.44 20.67 20.91
N PHE A 851 3.70 19.82 19.92
CA PHE A 851 4.52 20.18 18.77
C PHE A 851 3.75 21.10 17.83
N MET A 852 4.36 22.23 17.45
CA MET A 852 3.83 23.13 16.44
C MET A 852 4.60 22.95 15.15
N LYS A 853 3.95 22.36 14.14
CA LYS A 853 4.49 22.28 12.79
C LYS A 853 4.68 23.71 12.27
N LEU A 854 5.91 24.06 11.92
CA LEU A 854 6.25 25.32 11.25
C LEU A 854 5.33 25.48 10.03
N THR A 855 4.46 26.49 10.06
CA THR A 855 3.53 26.78 8.95
C THR A 855 4.22 27.53 7.80
N ARG A 856 5.51 27.82 7.93
CA ARG A 856 6.38 28.36 6.87
C ARG A 856 7.82 27.89 7.10
N GLU A 857 8.54 27.59 6.03
CA GLU A 857 9.99 27.44 6.09
C GLU A 857 10.61 28.73 6.63
N PRO A 858 11.61 28.66 7.53
CA PRO A 858 12.40 29.83 7.88
C PRO A 858 13.09 30.34 6.61
N ILE A 859 12.76 31.56 6.20
CA ILE A 859 13.55 32.26 5.18
C ILE A 859 14.85 32.67 5.89
N ASN A 860 15.90 31.87 5.72
CA ASN A 860 17.25 32.30 6.05
C ASN A 860 17.64 33.39 5.06
N PHE A 861 17.50 34.65 5.46
CA PHE A 861 18.17 35.74 4.77
C PHE A 861 19.64 35.72 5.19
N LEU A 862 20.51 35.22 4.31
CA LEU A 862 21.92 35.56 4.37
C LEU A 862 22.02 36.99 3.81
N TYR A 863 22.32 37.98 4.64
CA TYR A 863 22.84 39.25 4.13
C TYR A 863 24.26 38.96 3.61
N GLU A 864 24.40 38.59 2.35
CA GLU A 864 25.63 38.91 1.64
C GLU A 864 25.60 40.42 1.37
N ALA A 865 26.17 41.19 2.30
CA ALA A 865 26.67 42.50 1.93
C ALA A 865 27.73 42.25 0.86
N ALA A 866 27.37 42.48 -0.41
CA ALA A 866 28.35 42.55 -1.48
C ALA A 866 29.43 43.55 -1.02
N ALA A 867 30.67 43.07 -0.92
CA ALA A 867 31.77 43.91 -0.51
C ALA A 867 31.84 45.14 -1.41
N ASN A 868 31.70 46.34 -0.84
CA ASN A 868 31.92 47.57 -1.59
C ASN A 868 33.41 47.62 -1.94
N PRO A 869 33.80 47.62 -3.23
CA PRO A 869 35.20 47.64 -3.63
C PRO A 869 35.96 48.88 -3.11
N GLN A 870 35.24 49.92 -2.69
CA GLN A 870 35.80 51.13 -2.10
C GLN A 870 36.30 50.94 -0.66
N ASP A 871 35.90 49.88 0.06
CA ASP A 871 36.30 49.63 1.45
C ASP A 871 37.62 48.83 1.56
N HIS A 872 38.22 48.46 0.42
CA HIS A 872 39.49 47.75 0.35
C HIS A 872 40.66 48.74 0.22
N VAL A 873 41.43 48.92 1.30
CA VAL A 873 42.71 49.65 1.24
C VAL A 873 43.78 48.70 0.70
N SER A 874 44.39 49.04 -0.43
CA SER A 874 45.50 48.28 -0.99
C SER A 874 46.76 48.43 -0.12
N ILE A 875 47.30 47.32 0.38
CA ILE A 875 48.61 47.30 1.05
C ILE A 875 49.70 47.26 -0.04
N PRO A 876 50.59 48.25 -0.16
CA PRO A 876 51.69 48.21 -1.13
C PRO A 876 52.65 47.06 -0.79
N GLY A 877 52.81 46.10 -1.71
CA GLY A 877 53.83 45.04 -1.60
C GLY A 877 53.32 43.61 -1.39
N VAL A 878 52.02 43.36 -1.33
CA VAL A 878 51.48 41.99 -1.19
C VAL A 878 50.53 41.66 -2.36
N SER A 879 50.94 40.72 -3.20
CA SER A 879 50.09 40.14 -4.25
C SER A 879 49.63 38.74 -3.85
N GLY A 880 48.32 38.53 -3.73
CA GLY A 880 47.71 37.20 -3.86
C GLY A 880 46.99 36.59 -2.66
N VAL A 881 46.88 37.24 -1.49
CA VAL A 881 46.09 36.69 -0.37
C VAL A 881 45.39 37.81 0.41
N GLY A 882 44.06 37.87 0.34
CA GLY A 882 43.25 38.77 1.16
C GLY A 882 42.85 38.10 2.47
N GLY A 883 43.58 38.38 3.54
CA GLY A 883 43.15 38.12 4.92
C GLY A 883 42.90 39.45 5.64
N ARG A 884 41.94 39.48 6.57
CA ARG A 884 41.71 40.62 7.48
C ARG A 884 42.10 40.22 8.90
N ILE A 885 42.91 41.06 9.56
CA ILE A 885 43.15 41.07 11.01
C ILE A 885 42.08 41.96 11.65
N MET A 886 41.51 41.56 12.78
CA MET A 886 40.58 42.39 13.56
C MET A 886 41.33 43.24 14.60
N PRO A 887 40.95 44.52 14.84
CA PRO A 887 41.58 45.33 15.89
C PRO A 887 41.15 44.84 17.27
N GLY A 888 42.12 44.34 18.05
CA GLY A 888 41.92 43.71 19.35
C GLY A 888 42.83 42.50 19.61
N GLN A 889 43.53 42.03 18.57
CA GLN A 889 44.72 41.19 18.66
C GLN A 889 45.82 41.75 17.75
#